data_AF-A0A817LD24-F1
#
_entry.id   AF-A0A817LD24-F1
#
_cell.length_a   1.000
_cell.length_b   1.000
_cell.length_c   1.000
_cell.angle_alpha   90.00
_cell.angle_beta   90.00
_cell.angle_gamma   90.00
#
_symmetry.space_group_name_H-M   'P 1'
#
loop_
_entity.id
_entity.type
_entity.pdbx_description
1 polymer ?
#
loop_
_entity_poly.entity_id
_entity_poly.type
_entity_poly.pdbx_seq_one_letter_code
_entity_poly.pdbx_strand_id
1 'polypeptide(L)'
;MWPSKYSFNWNAMDVGPKRDLLGDLANAIRNRTDIVFGLYHSMYEWFHPLYLEDKKNGFNTQYFPNMKTLPELKEIVENYKPSVIWSDGDWEALDTYWNSTGFLAWLYNESPVKDTVVVNDRWGNGIPCQHGGFYTCSDHYNPGHLVTHKWENCFTIDRDSWGFRRTAKLDDYLTIEELLNQIITTVSTGGNVLINVGPTSYGKIAPIFEERLRQMGSWLKVNGEAIYSSIPWKYQNDTINKNVWYTSSKDKQFVYASLLSWPSDTTEITLGAPVSSTSTRVTLLGSDVGPLNWRSASESGGIIIDVSNIKIYSLASDWAWVFKLENVSGSDEQQYTPDWKSLDSRPLPAWYDESKIGIFIHWGVFSVPSIVSEWMWWDWKGDKPNPKLVDFMKKNYPPDWTYADFAEQFHAEFYDPNEWADIFAASGAKYIVLTSKHHEGFTMWPSKYSFNWNAMDVGPKRDLLGDLANAIRNRTNIVFGLYHSMFEWFHPLYLEDKKNGFETQYFPNMKTLPELKEIVENYKPSVIWSDGDWEALDTYWNSTGFLAWLYNESPVKDTVVVNDRWGSDMPCHHGGFYTCSDHYNPGHLVTHKWENCFTIDKHSWGYIRTSGANDYLTIQELLNQIITTVSTGGNVLINVGPTSYGKIAPIFEERLRQMGSWLKVNGEAIYSSIPWKYQNDTINKNVWYTSSKDKQFVYASLLSWPSDTTEITLGAPVSSTSTRVTLLGSDVGPLNWRSASESGGIIIDVSNIKIYSLASDWAWVFKLENVTPKQTHKKHNEDSN
;
A
#
# COMPACT_ATOMS: atom_id res chain seq x y z
N MET A 1 7.61 -23.96 -36.09
CA MET A 1 7.85 -22.92 -37.13
C MET A 1 9.32 -22.82 -37.58
N TRP A 2 10.23 -23.56 -36.95
CA TRP A 2 11.67 -23.56 -37.20
C TRP A 2 12.20 -25.01 -37.20
N PRO A 3 13.44 -25.32 -37.61
CA PRO A 3 13.99 -26.67 -37.60
C PRO A 3 14.37 -27.18 -36.20
N SER A 4 13.39 -27.33 -35.31
CA SER A 4 13.62 -27.96 -34.00
C SER A 4 13.99 -29.42 -34.17
N LYS A 5 15.11 -29.85 -33.59
CA LYS A 5 15.48 -31.27 -33.53
C LYS A 5 14.58 -32.07 -32.57
N TYR A 6 13.83 -31.38 -31.70
CA TYR A 6 12.90 -31.98 -30.76
C TYR A 6 11.49 -32.16 -31.35
N SER A 7 11.20 -31.60 -32.52
CA SER A 7 9.91 -31.71 -33.21
C SER A 7 9.84 -32.84 -34.26
N PHE A 8 10.72 -33.86 -34.20
CA PHE A 8 10.83 -35.05 -35.07
C PHE A 8 9.91 -35.11 -36.32
N ASN A 9 10.39 -34.66 -37.48
CA ASN A 9 9.65 -34.67 -38.76
C ASN A 9 8.32 -33.88 -38.75
N TRP A 10 8.08 -33.02 -37.77
CA TRP A 10 6.87 -32.22 -37.62
C TRP A 10 7.21 -30.74 -37.39
N ASN A 11 8.03 -30.19 -38.29
CA ASN A 11 8.39 -28.77 -38.27
C ASN A 11 8.34 -28.14 -39.68
N ALA A 12 8.55 -26.83 -39.75
CA ALA A 12 8.43 -26.07 -41.01
C ALA A 12 9.45 -26.48 -42.08
N MET A 13 10.61 -27.03 -41.66
CA MET A 13 11.64 -27.55 -42.54
C MET A 13 11.35 -28.99 -43.00
N ASP A 14 10.76 -29.81 -42.14
CA ASP A 14 10.53 -31.24 -42.43
C ASP A 14 9.22 -31.51 -43.18
N VAL A 15 8.12 -30.84 -42.82
CA VAL A 15 6.79 -31.05 -43.45
C VAL A 15 6.16 -29.79 -44.02
N GLY A 16 6.66 -28.61 -43.64
CA GLY A 16 6.13 -27.31 -44.06
C GLY A 16 6.82 -26.72 -45.29
N PRO A 17 6.97 -25.38 -45.36
CA PRO A 17 7.48 -24.66 -46.53
C PRO A 17 8.99 -24.85 -46.82
N LYS A 18 9.66 -25.77 -46.13
CA LYS A 18 11.11 -26.02 -46.25
C LYS A 18 11.95 -24.77 -45.93
N ARG A 19 11.49 -24.00 -44.93
CA ARG A 19 12.11 -22.74 -44.49
C ARG A 19 12.08 -22.60 -42.97
N ASP A 20 13.11 -21.94 -42.44
CA ASP A 20 13.13 -21.44 -41.06
C ASP A 20 12.39 -20.09 -40.99
N LEU A 21 11.06 -20.18 -40.83
CA LEU A 21 10.21 -18.99 -40.79
C LEU A 21 10.51 -18.11 -39.58
N LEU A 22 10.97 -18.71 -38.48
CA LEU A 22 11.30 -17.99 -37.26
C LEU A 22 12.58 -17.17 -37.43
N GLY A 23 13.63 -17.78 -38.00
CA GLY A 23 14.87 -17.09 -38.34
C GLY A 23 14.65 -15.98 -39.36
N ASP A 24 13.85 -16.24 -40.40
CA ASP A 24 13.49 -15.24 -41.40
C ASP A 24 12.83 -13.99 -40.77
N LEU A 25 11.87 -14.20 -39.86
CA LEU A 25 11.17 -13.10 -39.18
C LEU A 25 12.07 -12.36 -38.18
N ALA A 26 12.86 -13.10 -37.38
CA ALA A 26 13.79 -12.52 -36.42
C ALA A 26 14.81 -11.59 -37.12
N ASN A 27 15.37 -12.04 -38.24
CA ASN A 27 16.29 -11.26 -39.06
C ASN A 27 15.60 -10.05 -39.69
N ALA A 28 14.36 -10.20 -40.17
CA ALA A 28 13.62 -9.09 -40.76
C ALA A 28 13.32 -7.99 -39.74
N ILE A 29 12.93 -8.34 -38.51
CA ILE A 29 12.67 -7.37 -37.44
C ILE A 29 13.96 -6.65 -37.06
N ARG A 30 15.00 -7.40 -36.66
CA ARG A 30 16.27 -6.82 -36.20
C ARG A 30 16.96 -5.92 -37.21
N ASN A 31 16.87 -6.24 -38.50
CA ASN A 31 17.61 -5.52 -39.53
C ASN A 31 16.83 -4.34 -40.12
N ARG A 32 15.54 -4.18 -39.83
CA ARG A 32 14.68 -3.21 -40.52
C ARG A 32 13.81 -2.36 -39.61
N THR A 33 13.71 -2.68 -38.33
CA THR A 33 12.83 -1.98 -37.40
C THR A 33 13.47 -1.82 -36.04
N ASP A 34 12.94 -0.89 -35.25
CA ASP A 34 13.27 -0.73 -33.82
C ASP A 34 12.37 -1.60 -32.93
N ILE A 35 11.64 -2.56 -33.52
CA ILE A 35 10.77 -3.48 -32.78
C ILE A 35 11.63 -4.53 -32.10
N VAL A 36 11.35 -4.77 -30.82
CA VAL A 36 11.99 -5.84 -30.05
C VAL A 36 11.41 -7.19 -30.47
N PHE A 37 12.29 -8.15 -30.78
CA PHE A 37 11.88 -9.48 -31.19
C PHE A 37 11.51 -10.36 -29.98
N GLY A 38 10.29 -10.89 -29.97
CA GLY A 38 9.75 -11.78 -28.94
C GLY A 38 9.17 -13.06 -29.53
N LEU A 39 8.88 -14.04 -28.67
CA LEU A 39 8.34 -15.34 -29.04
C LEU A 39 7.22 -15.79 -28.12
N TYR A 40 6.18 -16.36 -28.71
CA TYR A 40 5.19 -17.20 -28.04
C TYR A 40 5.61 -18.66 -28.15
N HIS A 41 5.50 -19.42 -27.05
CA HIS A 41 5.68 -20.87 -27.04
C HIS A 41 4.64 -21.52 -26.13
N SER A 42 3.98 -22.57 -26.63
CA SER A 42 3.01 -23.33 -25.83
C SER A 42 3.72 -24.42 -25.05
N MET A 43 3.48 -24.47 -23.75
CA MET A 43 4.01 -25.48 -22.83
C MET A 43 3.50 -26.89 -23.15
N TYR A 44 2.37 -26.98 -23.87
CA TYR A 44 1.57 -28.18 -23.98
C TYR A 44 1.25 -28.55 -25.44
N GLU A 45 1.23 -29.86 -25.74
CA GLU A 45 0.73 -30.41 -27.00
C GLU A 45 -0.37 -31.48 -26.78
N TRP A 46 -1.67 -31.15 -27.01
CA TRP A 46 -2.72 -32.07 -27.54
C TRP A 46 -2.45 -33.56 -27.30
N PHE A 47 -1.77 -34.11 -28.29
CA PHE A 47 -1.73 -35.52 -28.60
C PHE A 47 -0.31 -36.07 -28.56
N HIS A 48 0.65 -35.34 -27.96
CA HIS A 48 2.01 -35.83 -27.89
C HIS A 48 2.07 -37.07 -26.96
N PRO A 49 2.61 -38.22 -27.41
CA PRO A 49 2.57 -39.46 -26.64
C PRO A 49 3.15 -39.34 -25.23
N LEU A 50 4.28 -38.64 -25.08
CA LEU A 50 4.88 -38.39 -23.76
C LEU A 50 3.97 -37.57 -22.84
N TYR A 51 3.27 -36.57 -23.38
CA TYR A 51 2.35 -35.76 -22.57
C TYR A 51 1.15 -36.60 -22.13
N LEU A 52 0.57 -37.37 -23.06
CA LEU A 52 -0.55 -38.25 -22.74
C LEU A 52 -0.17 -39.31 -21.70
N GLU A 53 1.08 -39.80 -21.75
CA GLU A 53 1.63 -40.71 -20.75
C GLU A 53 1.78 -40.03 -19.39
N ASP A 54 2.39 -38.85 -19.33
CA ASP A 54 2.51 -38.08 -18.09
C ASP A 54 1.13 -37.75 -17.50
N LYS A 55 0.18 -37.31 -18.34
CA LYS A 55 -1.21 -37.03 -17.94
C LYS A 55 -1.92 -38.27 -17.41
N LYS A 56 -1.75 -39.43 -18.06
CA LYS A 56 -2.30 -40.71 -17.58
C LYS A 56 -1.73 -41.10 -16.22
N ASN A 57 -0.48 -40.73 -15.94
CA ASN A 57 0.18 -40.94 -14.66
C ASN A 57 -0.10 -39.81 -13.64
N GLY A 58 -1.06 -38.92 -13.92
CA GLY A 58 -1.42 -37.81 -13.03
C GLY A 58 -0.30 -36.77 -12.86
N PHE A 59 0.54 -36.59 -13.89
CA PHE A 59 1.69 -35.68 -13.90
C PHE A 59 2.80 -36.02 -12.88
N ASN A 60 2.85 -37.27 -12.39
CA ASN A 60 3.92 -37.74 -11.48
C ASN A 60 5.22 -38.11 -12.23
N THR A 61 5.17 -38.25 -13.55
CA THR A 61 6.32 -38.38 -14.43
C THR A 61 6.47 -37.08 -15.22
N GLN A 62 7.71 -36.76 -15.65
CA GLN A 62 8.03 -35.52 -16.39
C GLN A 62 8.70 -35.85 -17.73
N TYR A 63 8.21 -36.86 -18.44
CA TYR A 63 8.81 -37.29 -19.69
C TYR A 63 8.71 -36.23 -20.77
N PHE A 64 7.55 -35.59 -20.90
CA PHE A 64 7.30 -34.57 -21.91
C PHE A 64 8.08 -33.27 -21.65
N PRO A 65 8.04 -32.66 -20.46
CA PRO A 65 8.86 -31.48 -20.17
C PRO A 65 10.36 -31.72 -20.39
N ASN A 66 10.88 -32.86 -19.93
CA ASN A 66 12.32 -33.13 -19.98
C ASN A 66 12.84 -33.54 -21.36
N MET A 67 12.04 -34.24 -22.17
CA MET A 67 12.49 -34.75 -23.48
C MET A 67 12.05 -33.88 -24.66
N LYS A 68 11.02 -33.03 -24.48
CA LYS A 68 10.45 -32.20 -25.54
C LYS A 68 10.46 -30.71 -25.19
N THR A 69 9.62 -30.26 -24.26
CA THR A 69 9.31 -28.83 -24.09
C THR A 69 10.51 -28.01 -23.63
N LEU A 70 11.21 -28.42 -22.55
CA LEU A 70 12.31 -27.64 -22.00
C LEU A 70 13.55 -27.59 -22.92
N PRO A 71 14.01 -28.71 -23.51
CA PRO A 71 15.11 -28.65 -24.48
C PRO A 71 14.77 -27.78 -25.69
N GLU A 72 13.52 -27.80 -26.14
CA GLU A 72 13.05 -26.97 -27.26
C GLU A 72 12.98 -25.48 -26.89
N LEU A 73 12.51 -25.14 -25.69
CA LEU A 73 12.55 -23.77 -25.16
C LEU A 73 13.99 -23.24 -25.08
N LYS A 74 14.93 -24.04 -24.60
CA LYS A 74 16.35 -23.66 -24.59
C LYS A 74 16.89 -23.44 -26.01
N GLU A 75 16.57 -24.34 -26.93
CA GLU A 75 17.00 -24.25 -28.32
C GLU A 75 16.50 -22.96 -29.00
N ILE A 76 15.23 -22.57 -28.81
CA ILE A 76 14.72 -21.33 -29.41
C ILE A 76 15.39 -20.08 -28.80
N VAL A 77 15.70 -20.11 -27.51
CA VAL A 77 16.38 -19.00 -26.83
C VAL A 77 17.81 -18.85 -27.33
N GLU A 78 18.55 -19.97 -27.44
CA GLU A 78 19.93 -19.98 -27.92
C GLU A 78 20.03 -19.54 -29.38
N ASN A 79 19.16 -20.05 -30.24
CA ASN A 79 19.22 -19.80 -31.67
C ASN A 79 18.68 -18.42 -32.04
N TYR A 80 17.53 -18.03 -31.47
CA TYR A 80 16.81 -16.85 -31.91
C TYR A 80 16.89 -15.67 -30.96
N LYS A 81 17.40 -15.83 -29.73
CA LYS A 81 17.67 -14.75 -28.77
C LYS A 81 16.49 -13.78 -28.58
N PRO A 82 15.28 -14.25 -28.27
CA PRO A 82 14.13 -13.37 -28.05
C PRO A 82 14.31 -12.54 -26.77
N SER A 83 13.85 -11.30 -26.80
CA SER A 83 13.79 -10.43 -25.60
C SER A 83 12.45 -10.55 -24.86
N VAL A 84 11.47 -11.26 -25.42
CA VAL A 84 10.21 -11.61 -24.75
C VAL A 84 9.95 -13.09 -24.99
N ILE A 85 9.63 -13.83 -23.93
CA ILE A 85 9.11 -15.20 -24.04
C ILE A 85 7.73 -15.23 -23.39
N TRP A 86 6.71 -15.46 -24.20
CA TRP A 86 5.32 -15.55 -23.80
C TRP A 86 4.93 -17.03 -23.76
N SER A 87 4.61 -17.51 -22.56
CA SER A 87 4.19 -18.89 -22.30
C SER A 87 2.67 -19.00 -22.18
N ASP A 88 2.14 -20.18 -22.52
CA ASP A 88 0.72 -20.53 -22.42
C ASP A 88 0.58 -22.06 -22.42
N GLY A 89 -0.61 -22.61 -22.14
CA GLY A 89 -0.78 -24.07 -22.14
C GLY A 89 -0.51 -24.74 -20.80
N ASP A 90 -0.32 -23.96 -19.74
CA ASP A 90 0.14 -24.41 -18.44
C ASP A 90 -0.98 -24.91 -17.50
N TRP A 91 -2.25 -24.65 -17.83
CA TRP A 91 -3.42 -24.83 -16.96
C TRP A 91 -3.70 -26.27 -16.49
N GLU A 92 -3.20 -27.31 -17.15
CA GLU A 92 -3.47 -28.71 -16.75
C GLU A 92 -2.55 -29.22 -15.63
N ALA A 93 -1.41 -28.57 -15.38
CA ALA A 93 -0.40 -29.07 -14.44
C ALA A 93 0.34 -27.94 -13.72
N LEU A 94 0.81 -28.22 -12.49
CA LEU A 94 1.58 -27.28 -11.68
C LEU A 94 2.94 -26.95 -12.33
N ASP A 95 3.51 -25.81 -11.97
CA ASP A 95 4.85 -25.37 -12.37
C ASP A 95 5.95 -26.40 -12.09
N THR A 96 5.79 -27.18 -11.02
CA THR A 96 6.69 -28.27 -10.64
C THR A 96 6.77 -29.37 -11.70
N TYR A 97 5.65 -29.78 -12.32
CA TYR A 97 5.65 -30.74 -13.42
C TYR A 97 6.37 -30.17 -14.64
N TRP A 98 6.08 -28.92 -14.99
CA TRP A 98 6.73 -28.23 -16.09
C TRP A 98 8.21 -27.94 -15.87
N ASN A 99 8.67 -27.98 -14.61
CA ASN A 99 9.98 -27.49 -14.16
C ASN A 99 10.25 -26.06 -14.64
N SER A 100 9.23 -25.22 -14.56
CA SER A 100 9.27 -23.84 -15.05
C SER A 100 10.28 -23.00 -14.27
N THR A 101 10.38 -23.19 -12.95
CA THR A 101 11.36 -22.48 -12.11
C THR A 101 12.79 -22.80 -12.50
N GLY A 102 13.09 -24.07 -12.85
CA GLY A 102 14.40 -24.47 -13.37
C GLY A 102 14.72 -23.83 -14.72
N PHE A 103 13.73 -23.73 -15.62
CA PHE A 103 13.91 -23.04 -16.90
C PHE A 103 14.14 -21.54 -16.72
N LEU A 104 13.30 -20.86 -15.91
CA LEU A 104 13.42 -19.44 -15.65
C LEU A 104 14.74 -19.09 -14.94
N ALA A 105 15.19 -19.95 -14.01
CA ALA A 105 16.50 -19.78 -13.39
C ALA A 105 17.64 -19.86 -14.41
N TRP A 106 17.62 -20.82 -15.34
CA TRP A 106 18.58 -20.87 -16.43
C TRP A 106 18.47 -19.64 -17.35
N LEU A 107 17.24 -19.21 -17.67
CA LEU A 107 16.95 -18.09 -18.55
C LEU A 107 17.59 -16.80 -18.01
N TYR A 108 17.46 -16.54 -16.71
CA TYR A 108 17.95 -15.31 -16.07
C TYR A 108 19.42 -15.36 -15.63
N ASN A 109 20.02 -16.53 -15.49
CA ASN A 109 21.41 -16.64 -15.03
C ASN A 109 22.40 -16.95 -16.16
N GLU A 110 21.99 -17.77 -17.13
CA GLU A 110 22.92 -18.43 -18.05
C GLU A 110 22.63 -18.16 -19.53
N SER A 111 21.38 -17.86 -19.90
CA SER A 111 20.99 -17.72 -21.31
C SER A 111 21.66 -16.51 -21.99
N PRO A 112 21.74 -16.50 -23.34
CA PRO A 112 22.30 -15.38 -24.09
C PRO A 112 21.46 -14.09 -24.04
N VAL A 113 20.28 -14.13 -23.43
CA VAL A 113 19.32 -13.01 -23.35
C VAL A 113 19.02 -12.58 -21.92
N LYS A 114 19.73 -13.14 -20.94
CA LYS A 114 19.50 -12.95 -19.50
C LYS A 114 19.37 -11.50 -19.04
N ASP A 115 20.06 -10.57 -19.69
CA ASP A 115 20.06 -9.15 -19.32
C ASP A 115 18.89 -8.36 -19.92
N THR A 116 18.09 -8.97 -20.81
CA THR A 116 17.05 -8.27 -21.58
C THR A 116 15.71 -8.99 -21.63
N VAL A 117 15.68 -10.29 -21.37
CA VAL A 117 14.50 -11.12 -21.56
C VAL A 117 13.45 -10.84 -20.48
N VAL A 118 12.20 -10.70 -20.91
CA VAL A 118 11.02 -10.65 -20.03
C VAL A 118 10.06 -11.79 -20.35
N VAL A 119 9.32 -12.25 -19.35
CA VAL A 119 8.34 -13.33 -19.48
C VAL A 119 7.02 -12.96 -18.81
N ASN A 120 5.92 -13.51 -19.33
CA ASN A 120 4.61 -13.42 -18.67
C ASN A 120 4.53 -14.37 -17.46
N ASP A 121 3.37 -14.45 -16.82
CA ASP A 121 3.10 -15.19 -15.59
C ASP A 121 2.47 -16.59 -15.78
N ARG A 122 2.39 -17.08 -17.02
CA ARG A 122 1.73 -18.37 -17.37
C ARG A 122 2.72 -19.53 -17.43
N TRP A 123 3.25 -19.89 -16.27
CA TRP A 123 4.28 -20.93 -16.13
C TRP A 123 3.84 -22.13 -15.28
N GLY A 124 2.55 -22.25 -14.97
CA GLY A 124 1.98 -23.36 -14.21
C GLY A 124 0.55 -23.07 -13.78
N ASN A 125 -0.24 -24.14 -13.59
CA ASN A 125 -1.57 -24.01 -13.02
C ASN A 125 -1.52 -23.31 -11.64
N GLY A 126 -2.35 -22.29 -11.46
CA GLY A 126 -2.44 -21.49 -10.24
C GLY A 126 -1.35 -20.42 -10.09
N ILE A 127 -0.51 -20.19 -11.11
CA ILE A 127 0.56 -19.18 -11.10
C ILE A 127 0.14 -17.78 -11.60
N PRO A 128 -0.80 -17.61 -12.56
CA PRO A 128 -1.15 -16.28 -13.05
C PRO A 128 -1.51 -15.28 -11.93
N CYS A 129 -1.09 -14.02 -12.09
CA CYS A 129 -1.08 -12.93 -11.12
C CYS A 129 -0.17 -13.07 -9.88
N GLN A 130 0.67 -14.10 -9.79
CA GLN A 130 1.53 -14.32 -8.60
C GLN A 130 3.02 -14.10 -8.89
N HIS A 131 3.48 -14.43 -10.09
CA HIS A 131 4.89 -14.41 -10.49
C HIS A 131 5.07 -13.87 -11.92
N GLY A 132 6.30 -13.90 -12.45
CA GLY A 132 6.61 -13.46 -13.83
C GLY A 132 7.10 -12.01 -13.92
N GLY A 133 7.66 -11.66 -15.09
CA GLY A 133 8.14 -10.30 -15.37
C GLY A 133 6.99 -9.29 -15.52
N PHE A 134 5.82 -9.77 -15.94
CA PHE A 134 4.56 -9.03 -15.98
C PHE A 134 3.36 -9.96 -15.88
N TYR A 135 2.22 -9.46 -15.40
CA TYR A 135 0.99 -10.24 -15.24
C TYR A 135 0.12 -10.29 -16.50
N THR A 136 -0.41 -11.49 -16.77
CA THR A 136 -1.39 -11.84 -17.82
C THR A 136 -2.43 -12.82 -17.26
N CYS A 137 -2.99 -12.44 -16.12
CA CYS A 137 -3.91 -13.21 -15.27
C CYS A 137 -5.01 -14.00 -15.98
N SER A 138 -5.51 -13.46 -17.09
CA SER A 138 -6.52 -14.09 -17.94
C SER A 138 -6.30 -13.64 -19.38
N ASP A 139 -6.99 -14.28 -20.32
CA ASP A 139 -7.08 -13.73 -21.68
C ASP A 139 -7.77 -12.37 -21.60
N HIS A 140 -7.32 -11.41 -22.42
CA HIS A 140 -7.82 -10.04 -22.40
C HIS A 140 -7.75 -9.37 -21.01
N TYR A 141 -6.74 -9.74 -20.21
CA TYR A 141 -6.58 -9.19 -18.86
C TYR A 141 -6.47 -7.67 -18.90
N ASN A 142 -7.41 -6.99 -18.22
CA ASN A 142 -7.38 -5.56 -18.00
C ASN A 142 -8.01 -5.26 -16.62
N PRO A 143 -7.22 -4.86 -15.61
CA PRO A 143 -7.72 -4.62 -14.26
C PRO A 143 -8.66 -3.39 -14.19
N GLY A 144 -8.64 -2.50 -15.19
CA GLY A 144 -9.46 -1.28 -15.20
C GLY A 144 -9.06 -0.22 -14.17
N HIS A 145 -8.01 -0.47 -13.39
CA HIS A 145 -7.45 0.46 -12.40
C HIS A 145 -5.92 0.28 -12.35
N LEU A 146 -5.22 1.25 -11.77
CA LEU A 146 -3.76 1.17 -11.61
C LEU A 146 -3.39 0.06 -10.62
N VAL A 147 -2.51 -0.84 -11.05
CA VAL A 147 -1.97 -1.93 -10.23
C VAL A 147 -0.46 -1.76 -10.03
N THR A 148 0.07 -2.28 -8.92
CA THR A 148 1.46 -2.03 -8.48
C THR A 148 2.50 -2.80 -9.29
N HIS A 149 2.16 -4.01 -9.75
CA HIS A 149 3.03 -4.83 -10.61
C HIS A 149 2.75 -4.56 -12.08
N LYS A 150 3.75 -4.68 -12.95
CA LYS A 150 3.53 -4.51 -14.40
C LYS A 150 2.66 -5.63 -14.95
N TRP A 151 1.81 -5.29 -15.91
CA TRP A 151 0.87 -6.21 -16.54
C TRP A 151 0.73 -5.91 -18.03
N GLU A 152 0.17 -6.86 -18.77
CA GLU A 152 -0.01 -6.76 -20.22
C GLU A 152 -1.44 -7.15 -20.62
N ASN A 153 -2.09 -6.28 -21.40
CA ASN A 153 -3.35 -6.58 -22.08
C ASN A 153 -3.04 -7.29 -23.39
N CYS A 154 -3.15 -8.62 -23.38
CA CYS A 154 -3.00 -9.45 -24.57
C CYS A 154 -4.37 -9.70 -25.21
N PHE A 155 -4.56 -9.21 -26.44
CA PHE A 155 -5.81 -9.37 -27.19
C PHE A 155 -5.58 -9.50 -28.70
N THR A 156 -6.63 -9.80 -29.45
CA THR A 156 -6.62 -10.02 -30.90
C THR A 156 -7.53 -9.03 -31.61
N ILE A 157 -7.18 -8.66 -32.85
CA ILE A 157 -8.05 -7.80 -33.68
C ILE A 157 -9.32 -8.55 -34.12
N ASP A 158 -9.25 -9.86 -34.32
CA ASP A 158 -10.43 -10.71 -34.56
C ASP A 158 -11.06 -11.07 -33.21
N ARG A 159 -12.32 -10.67 -32.97
CA ARG A 159 -13.02 -10.83 -31.69
C ARG A 159 -13.18 -12.28 -31.25
N ASP A 160 -13.18 -13.23 -32.19
CA ASP A 160 -13.50 -14.63 -31.90
C ASP A 160 -12.27 -15.54 -31.97
N SER A 161 -11.12 -15.08 -32.49
CA SER A 161 -10.00 -15.97 -32.77
C SER A 161 -8.62 -15.33 -32.68
N TRP A 162 -7.69 -16.11 -32.12
CA TRP A 162 -6.26 -15.85 -32.20
C TRP A 162 -5.66 -16.21 -33.58
N GLY A 163 -6.37 -17.01 -34.39
CA GLY A 163 -5.93 -17.44 -35.72
C GLY A 163 -6.72 -16.76 -36.85
N PHE A 164 -6.25 -16.92 -38.09
CA PHE A 164 -6.98 -16.42 -39.26
C PHE A 164 -8.23 -17.26 -39.57
N ARG A 165 -9.41 -16.62 -39.57
CA ARG A 165 -10.67 -17.25 -39.98
C ARG A 165 -11.07 -16.83 -41.39
N ARG A 166 -11.25 -17.81 -42.28
CA ARG A 166 -11.73 -17.57 -43.65
C ARG A 166 -13.17 -17.08 -43.74
N THR A 167 -13.96 -17.33 -42.69
CA THR A 167 -15.39 -17.01 -42.62
C THR A 167 -15.67 -15.72 -41.86
N ALA A 168 -14.63 -15.05 -41.32
CA ALA A 168 -14.79 -13.82 -40.56
C ALA A 168 -15.36 -12.69 -41.43
N LYS A 169 -16.29 -11.95 -40.86
CA LYS A 169 -16.94 -10.77 -41.42
C LYS A 169 -16.31 -9.50 -40.85
N LEU A 170 -16.63 -8.34 -41.43
CA LEU A 170 -16.06 -7.07 -40.98
C LEU A 170 -16.35 -6.78 -39.50
N ASP A 171 -17.58 -7.06 -39.05
CA ASP A 171 -18.01 -6.83 -37.66
C ASP A 171 -17.30 -7.74 -36.65
N ASP A 172 -16.70 -8.84 -37.11
CA ASP A 172 -15.91 -9.74 -36.28
C ASP A 172 -14.53 -9.16 -35.95
N TYR A 173 -14.14 -8.03 -36.54
CA TYR A 173 -12.89 -7.33 -36.25
C TYR A 173 -13.13 -6.08 -35.41
N LEU A 174 -12.18 -5.76 -34.54
CA LEU A 174 -12.15 -4.47 -33.85
C LEU A 174 -12.07 -3.33 -34.86
N THR A 175 -12.85 -2.27 -34.63
CA THR A 175 -12.64 -1.00 -35.31
C THR A 175 -11.36 -0.34 -34.78
N ILE A 176 -10.89 0.69 -35.48
CA ILE A 176 -9.73 1.45 -35.02
C ILE A 176 -10.03 2.22 -33.72
N GLU A 177 -11.25 2.73 -33.55
CA GLU A 177 -11.70 3.40 -32.34
C GLU A 177 -11.67 2.45 -31.13
N GLU A 178 -12.15 1.22 -31.30
CA GLU A 178 -12.07 0.20 -30.25
C GLU A 178 -10.64 -0.21 -29.95
N LEU A 179 -9.78 -0.32 -30.98
CA LEU A 179 -8.37 -0.63 -30.81
C LEU A 179 -7.63 0.48 -30.03
N LEU A 180 -7.87 1.75 -30.39
CA LEU A 180 -7.29 2.89 -29.68
C LEU A 180 -7.83 3.00 -28.25
N ASN A 181 -9.10 2.69 -28.02
CA ASN A 181 -9.66 2.60 -26.68
C ASN A 181 -8.92 1.56 -25.84
N GLN A 182 -8.69 0.35 -26.36
CA GLN A 182 -7.88 -0.66 -25.66
C GLN A 182 -6.47 -0.15 -25.33
N ILE A 183 -5.82 0.53 -26.28
CA ILE A 183 -4.45 1.06 -26.08
C ILE A 183 -4.42 2.14 -25.01
N ILE A 184 -5.25 3.16 -25.15
CA ILE A 184 -5.27 4.34 -24.27
C ILE A 184 -5.64 3.94 -22.84
N THR A 185 -6.68 3.12 -22.68
CA THR A 185 -7.13 2.67 -21.35
C THR A 185 -6.05 1.84 -20.66
N THR A 186 -5.45 0.88 -21.38
CA THR A 186 -4.40 -0.02 -20.86
C THR A 186 -3.18 0.75 -20.38
N VAL A 187 -2.68 1.68 -21.19
CA VAL A 187 -1.48 2.46 -20.84
C VAL A 187 -1.77 3.41 -19.68
N SER A 188 -2.97 4.02 -19.66
CA SER A 188 -3.40 4.88 -18.56
C SER A 188 -3.46 4.12 -17.23
N THR A 189 -3.84 2.84 -17.23
CA THR A 189 -3.85 1.97 -16.04
C THR A 189 -2.54 1.20 -15.80
N GLY A 190 -1.47 1.58 -16.50
CA GLY A 190 -0.11 1.12 -16.25
C GLY A 190 0.30 -0.17 -16.93
N GLY A 191 -0.53 -0.70 -17.84
CA GLY A 191 -0.25 -1.91 -18.59
C GLY A 191 0.47 -1.68 -19.92
N ASN A 192 1.05 -2.75 -20.45
CA ASN A 192 1.49 -2.85 -21.84
C ASN A 192 0.39 -3.48 -22.71
N VAL A 193 0.49 -3.33 -24.03
CA VAL A 193 -0.48 -3.87 -24.99
C VAL A 193 0.22 -4.84 -25.93
N LEU A 194 -0.32 -6.06 -26.03
CA LEU A 194 0.11 -7.07 -27.00
C LEU A 194 -1.07 -7.40 -27.93
N ILE A 195 -0.88 -7.12 -29.22
CA ILE A 195 -1.93 -7.27 -30.24
C ILE A 195 -1.60 -8.44 -31.16
N ASN A 196 -2.48 -9.42 -31.19
CA ASN A 196 -2.39 -10.54 -32.11
C ASN A 196 -3.03 -10.21 -33.47
N VAL A 197 -2.34 -10.62 -34.54
CA VAL A 197 -2.86 -10.65 -35.91
C VAL A 197 -2.59 -12.02 -36.52
N GLY A 198 -3.63 -12.68 -37.05
CA GLY A 198 -3.51 -14.01 -37.65
C GLY A 198 -3.14 -13.93 -39.14
N PRO A 199 -1.92 -14.35 -39.55
CA PRO A 199 -1.59 -14.43 -40.96
C PRO A 199 -2.39 -15.55 -41.66
N THR A 200 -2.64 -15.38 -42.94
CA THR A 200 -3.22 -16.43 -43.79
C THR A 200 -2.25 -17.61 -43.94
N SER A 201 -2.76 -18.76 -44.38
CA SER A 201 -1.93 -19.95 -44.68
C SER A 201 -0.85 -19.72 -45.75
N TYR A 202 -0.92 -18.63 -46.50
CA TYR A 202 0.09 -18.22 -47.48
C TYR A 202 1.15 -17.27 -46.89
N GLY A 203 1.13 -17.03 -45.58
CA GLY A 203 2.05 -16.11 -44.90
C GLY A 203 1.75 -14.63 -45.16
N LYS A 204 0.54 -14.29 -45.62
CA LYS A 204 0.12 -12.89 -45.82
C LYS A 204 -0.71 -12.38 -44.65
N ILE A 205 -0.45 -11.17 -44.20
CA ILE A 205 -1.35 -10.41 -43.31
C ILE A 205 -2.60 -10.05 -44.12
N ALA A 206 -3.79 -10.32 -43.58
CA ALA A 206 -5.03 -9.99 -44.27
C ALA A 206 -5.18 -8.46 -44.40
N PRO A 207 -5.76 -7.93 -45.50
CA PRO A 207 -5.89 -6.49 -45.70
C PRO A 207 -6.54 -5.74 -44.54
N ILE A 208 -7.53 -6.34 -43.87
CA ILE A 208 -8.19 -5.73 -42.71
C ILE A 208 -7.25 -5.55 -41.50
N PHE A 209 -6.38 -6.54 -41.22
CA PHE A 209 -5.37 -6.40 -40.17
C PHE A 209 -4.31 -5.36 -40.55
N GLU A 210 -3.88 -5.36 -41.82
CA GLU A 210 -2.95 -4.35 -42.33
C GLU A 210 -3.53 -2.94 -42.20
N GLU A 211 -4.79 -2.75 -42.56
CA GLU A 211 -5.51 -1.48 -42.43
C GLU A 211 -5.51 -0.99 -40.98
N ARG A 212 -5.93 -1.84 -40.02
CA ARG A 212 -5.97 -1.49 -38.59
C ARG A 212 -4.59 -1.14 -38.03
N LEU A 213 -3.56 -1.94 -38.36
CA LEU A 213 -2.19 -1.69 -37.92
C LEU A 213 -1.64 -0.38 -38.52
N ARG A 214 -1.95 -0.06 -39.78
CA ARG A 214 -1.54 1.20 -40.41
C ARG A 214 -2.27 2.40 -39.84
N GLN A 215 -3.58 2.29 -39.58
CA GLN A 215 -4.36 3.33 -38.91
C GLN A 215 -3.81 3.62 -37.50
N MET A 216 -3.55 2.57 -36.73
CA MET A 216 -2.88 2.67 -35.43
C MET A 216 -1.52 3.35 -35.54
N GLY A 217 -0.68 2.94 -36.50
CA GLY A 217 0.63 3.55 -36.74
C GLY A 217 0.54 5.04 -37.11
N SER A 218 -0.43 5.43 -37.94
CA SER A 218 -0.69 6.84 -38.28
C SER A 218 -1.10 7.64 -37.04
N TRP A 219 -1.95 7.09 -36.17
CA TRP A 219 -2.35 7.73 -34.93
C TRP A 219 -1.18 7.88 -33.95
N LEU A 220 -0.38 6.83 -33.75
CA LEU A 220 0.79 6.83 -32.87
C LEU A 220 1.89 7.77 -33.37
N LYS A 221 2.02 7.99 -34.68
CA LYS A 221 2.96 8.98 -35.21
C LYS A 221 2.68 10.41 -34.71
N VAL A 222 1.41 10.70 -34.46
CA VAL A 222 0.95 12.02 -33.96
C VAL A 222 0.93 12.05 -32.44
N ASN A 223 0.35 11.02 -31.81
CA ASN A 223 0.01 11.01 -30.38
C ASN A 223 0.94 10.12 -29.54
N GLY A 224 1.99 9.57 -30.14
CA GLY A 224 2.83 8.55 -29.52
C GLY A 224 3.57 9.00 -28.26
N GLU A 225 3.81 10.30 -28.06
CA GLU A 225 4.43 10.79 -26.82
C GLU A 225 3.54 10.64 -25.58
N ALA A 226 2.22 10.49 -25.75
CA ALA A 226 1.30 10.18 -24.67
C ALA A 226 1.26 8.68 -24.32
N ILE A 227 1.84 7.83 -25.17
CA ILE A 227 1.78 6.37 -25.07
C ILE A 227 3.17 5.78 -24.76
N TYR A 228 4.17 6.09 -25.57
CA TYR A 228 5.52 5.60 -25.41
C TYR A 228 6.29 6.44 -24.39
N SER A 229 6.96 5.77 -23.46
CA SER A 229 7.70 6.42 -22.35
C SER A 229 6.85 7.32 -21.44
N SER A 230 5.53 7.21 -21.50
CA SER A 230 4.63 7.81 -20.53
C SER A 230 4.47 6.90 -19.31
N ILE A 231 3.93 7.46 -18.25
CA ILE A 231 3.54 6.75 -17.03
C ILE A 231 2.07 7.04 -16.73
N PRO A 232 1.38 6.16 -15.99
CA PRO A 232 0.06 6.48 -15.44
C PRO A 232 0.11 7.80 -14.69
N TRP A 233 -0.83 8.69 -14.98
CA TRP A 233 -1.03 9.88 -14.15
C TRP A 233 -1.84 9.50 -12.90
N LYS A 234 -1.89 10.39 -11.89
CA LYS A 234 -2.53 10.07 -10.60
C LYS A 234 -4.03 9.75 -10.74
N TYR A 235 -4.71 10.37 -11.70
CA TYR A 235 -6.02 9.94 -12.19
C TYR A 235 -5.82 9.18 -13.50
N GLN A 236 -6.50 8.05 -13.68
CA GLN A 236 -6.44 7.30 -14.94
C GLN A 236 -7.57 7.68 -15.89
N ASN A 237 -8.80 7.77 -15.38
CA ASN A 237 -9.98 8.26 -16.12
C ASN A 237 -10.43 9.60 -15.52
N ASP A 238 -10.97 10.48 -16.35
CA ASP A 238 -11.40 11.80 -15.88
C ASP A 238 -12.62 11.75 -14.97
N THR A 239 -12.65 12.66 -13.99
CA THR A 239 -13.68 12.72 -12.96
C THR A 239 -15.02 13.24 -13.49
N ILE A 240 -15.03 13.93 -14.64
CA ILE A 240 -16.24 14.47 -15.28
C ILE A 240 -16.49 13.78 -16.62
N ASN A 241 -15.48 13.75 -17.50
CA ASN A 241 -15.60 13.24 -18.85
C ASN A 241 -15.04 11.82 -18.96
N LYS A 242 -15.90 10.81 -18.79
CA LYS A 242 -15.50 9.39 -18.85
C LYS A 242 -14.82 8.96 -20.16
N ASN A 243 -14.91 9.74 -21.23
CA ASN A 243 -14.21 9.49 -22.49
C ASN A 243 -12.78 10.03 -22.50
N VAL A 244 -12.30 10.63 -21.41
CA VAL A 244 -10.94 11.14 -21.26
C VAL A 244 -10.14 10.26 -20.32
N TRP A 245 -8.97 9.85 -20.78
CA TRP A 245 -7.99 9.09 -20.01
C TRP A 245 -6.65 9.81 -19.96
N TYR A 246 -5.92 9.61 -18.86
CA TYR A 246 -4.71 10.36 -18.59
C TYR A 246 -3.46 9.50 -18.50
N THR A 247 -2.41 10.02 -19.11
CA THR A 247 -1.02 9.63 -18.87
C THR A 247 -0.19 10.87 -18.55
N SER A 248 1.02 10.68 -18.06
CA SER A 248 1.97 11.78 -17.82
C SER A 248 3.32 11.43 -18.43
N SER A 249 4.07 12.45 -18.84
CA SER A 249 5.46 12.25 -19.24
C SER A 249 6.29 11.70 -18.07
N LYS A 250 7.33 10.93 -18.36
CA LYS A 250 8.17 10.30 -17.34
C LYS A 250 8.82 11.29 -16.36
N ASP A 251 9.14 12.49 -16.83
CA ASP A 251 9.67 13.62 -16.04
C ASP A 251 8.58 14.45 -15.34
N LYS A 252 7.30 14.07 -15.50
CA LYS A 252 6.12 14.72 -14.93
C LYS A 252 5.92 16.18 -15.36
N GLN A 253 6.54 16.61 -16.46
CA GLN A 253 6.35 17.97 -17.01
C GLN A 253 5.03 18.12 -17.76
N PHE A 254 4.52 17.03 -18.34
CA PHE A 254 3.32 17.03 -19.18
C PHE A 254 2.29 16.06 -18.65
N VAL A 255 1.02 16.47 -18.71
CA VAL A 255 -0.14 15.58 -18.57
C VAL A 255 -0.82 15.49 -19.92
N TYR A 256 -1.10 14.27 -20.37
CA TYR A 256 -1.76 13.99 -21.64
C TYR A 256 -3.19 13.56 -21.37
N ALA A 257 -4.16 14.33 -21.85
CA ALA A 257 -5.58 14.01 -21.78
C ALA A 257 -6.04 13.41 -23.12
N SER A 258 -6.17 12.09 -23.17
CA SER A 258 -6.58 11.33 -24.36
C SER A 258 -8.10 11.23 -24.43
N LEU A 259 -8.69 11.93 -25.38
CA LEU A 259 -10.12 11.96 -25.67
C LEU A 259 -10.48 10.88 -26.70
N LEU A 260 -11.29 9.90 -26.29
CA LEU A 260 -11.67 8.72 -27.08
C LEU A 260 -12.74 9.00 -28.14
N SER A 261 -13.51 10.08 -27.98
CA SER A 261 -14.52 10.50 -28.97
C SER A 261 -14.69 12.01 -28.92
N TRP A 262 -14.79 12.64 -30.08
CA TRP A 262 -15.05 14.07 -30.17
C TRP A 262 -16.54 14.32 -29.96
N PRO A 263 -16.94 15.21 -29.04
CA PRO A 263 -18.35 15.51 -28.84
C PRO A 263 -18.91 16.23 -30.07
N SER A 264 -20.06 15.78 -30.58
CA SER A 264 -20.79 16.47 -31.64
C SER A 264 -21.27 17.83 -31.17
N ASP A 265 -21.03 18.88 -31.98
CA ASP A 265 -21.55 20.24 -31.75
C ASP A 265 -21.16 20.90 -30.41
N THR A 266 -19.93 20.66 -29.93
CA THR A 266 -19.40 21.39 -28.77
C THR A 266 -18.38 22.46 -29.17
N THR A 267 -18.41 23.59 -28.48
CA THR A 267 -17.34 24.59 -28.50
C THR A 267 -16.35 24.40 -27.36
N GLU A 268 -16.62 23.49 -26.41
CA GLU A 268 -15.83 23.33 -25.20
C GLU A 268 -15.61 21.86 -24.80
N ILE A 269 -14.44 21.55 -24.25
CA ILE A 269 -14.11 20.27 -23.64
C ILE A 269 -13.79 20.50 -22.17
N THR A 270 -14.54 19.84 -21.29
CA THR A 270 -14.30 19.90 -19.84
C THR A 270 -13.46 18.71 -19.39
N LEU A 271 -12.36 19.01 -18.71
CA LEU A 271 -11.51 18.08 -17.98
C LEU A 271 -11.76 18.32 -16.49
N GLY A 272 -12.14 17.30 -15.72
CA GLY A 272 -12.44 17.44 -14.30
C GLY A 272 -11.22 17.31 -13.39
N ALA A 273 -10.26 16.48 -13.77
CA ALA A 273 -9.13 16.13 -12.93
C ALA A 273 -7.98 17.17 -12.87
N PRO A 274 -7.58 17.85 -13.98
CA PRO A 274 -6.47 18.80 -13.95
C PRO A 274 -6.84 20.13 -13.28
N VAL A 275 -5.92 20.70 -12.51
CA VAL A 275 -5.97 22.08 -12.00
C VAL A 275 -4.99 22.91 -12.79
N SER A 276 -5.48 24.02 -13.29
CA SER A 276 -4.65 24.99 -13.99
C SER A 276 -3.98 25.98 -13.02
N SER A 277 -2.70 26.26 -13.24
CA SER A 277 -2.00 27.47 -12.80
C SER A 277 -2.09 28.62 -13.82
N THR A 278 -1.64 29.82 -13.44
CA THR A 278 -1.49 30.97 -14.37
C THR A 278 -0.49 30.73 -15.50
N SER A 279 0.40 29.75 -15.34
CA SER A 279 1.37 29.32 -16.35
C SER A 279 0.91 28.13 -17.19
N THR A 280 -0.34 27.69 -17.01
CA THR A 280 -0.87 26.52 -17.72
C THR A 280 -0.97 26.78 -19.21
N ARG A 281 -0.48 25.81 -19.97
CA ARG A 281 -0.58 25.82 -21.43
C ARG A 281 -1.23 24.54 -21.92
N VAL A 282 -2.22 24.69 -22.78
CA VAL A 282 -2.96 23.58 -23.38
C VAL A 282 -2.70 23.59 -24.87
N THR A 283 -2.30 22.44 -25.42
CA THR A 283 -2.12 22.25 -26.86
C THR A 283 -2.77 20.94 -27.29
N LEU A 284 -3.13 20.83 -28.57
CA LEU A 284 -3.65 19.60 -29.16
C LEU A 284 -2.58 18.99 -30.07
N LEU A 285 -2.21 17.74 -29.80
CA LEU A 285 -1.21 17.06 -30.63
C LEU A 285 -1.71 16.87 -32.06
N GLY A 286 -0.84 17.15 -33.04
CA GLY A 286 -1.17 17.06 -34.47
C GLY A 286 -2.09 18.16 -35.00
N SER A 287 -2.22 19.28 -34.27
CA SER A 287 -2.94 20.47 -34.71
C SER A 287 -1.97 21.62 -35.00
N ASP A 288 -2.22 22.36 -36.08
CA ASP A 288 -1.51 23.62 -36.38
C ASP A 288 -2.08 24.81 -35.59
N VAL A 289 -3.19 24.61 -34.88
CA VAL A 289 -3.72 25.61 -33.96
C VAL A 289 -2.75 25.71 -32.78
N GLY A 290 -2.29 26.93 -32.50
CA GLY A 290 -1.42 27.23 -31.36
C GLY A 290 -2.06 26.90 -30.00
N PRO A 291 -1.50 27.41 -28.90
CA PRO A 291 -2.07 27.16 -27.56
C PRO A 291 -3.56 27.48 -27.51
N LEU A 292 -4.35 26.54 -27.00
CA LEU A 292 -5.79 26.67 -26.91
C LEU A 292 -6.16 27.57 -25.74
N ASN A 293 -7.22 28.37 -25.94
CA ASN A 293 -7.82 29.12 -24.85
C ASN A 293 -8.46 28.13 -23.87
N TRP A 294 -8.31 28.41 -22.59
CA TRP A 294 -8.93 27.61 -21.54
C TRP A 294 -9.31 28.52 -20.36
N ARG A 295 -10.19 28.02 -19.49
CA ARG A 295 -10.50 28.65 -18.21
C ARG A 295 -10.61 27.59 -17.12
N SER A 296 -10.34 27.98 -15.87
CA SER A 296 -10.58 27.08 -14.74
C SER A 296 -12.07 26.79 -14.61
N ALA A 297 -12.42 25.52 -14.39
CA ALA A 297 -13.81 25.12 -14.13
C ALA A 297 -14.24 25.46 -12.70
N SER A 298 -13.31 25.38 -11.74
CA SER A 298 -13.49 25.76 -10.34
C SER A 298 -12.16 26.09 -9.65
N GLU A 299 -12.19 26.61 -8.42
CA GLU A 299 -10.97 26.78 -7.60
C GLU A 299 -10.39 25.44 -7.11
N SER A 300 -11.24 24.42 -6.96
CA SER A 300 -10.88 23.06 -6.55
C SER A 300 -10.46 22.14 -7.71
N GLY A 301 -10.34 22.69 -8.92
CA GLY A 301 -9.88 21.96 -10.11
C GLY A 301 -10.83 21.97 -11.31
N GLY A 302 -10.38 21.30 -12.36
CA GLY A 302 -11.01 21.22 -13.66
C GLY A 302 -10.58 22.34 -14.62
N ILE A 303 -10.47 21.99 -15.90
CA ILE A 303 -10.12 22.90 -17.00
C ILE A 303 -11.20 22.80 -18.08
N ILE A 304 -11.73 23.93 -18.52
CA ILE A 304 -12.61 24.02 -19.69
C ILE A 304 -11.80 24.57 -20.84
N ILE A 305 -11.59 23.75 -21.87
CA ILE A 305 -10.81 24.07 -23.07
C ILE A 305 -11.77 24.55 -24.16
N ASP A 306 -11.54 25.73 -24.71
CA ASP A 306 -12.26 26.24 -25.87
C ASP A 306 -11.71 25.59 -27.16
N VAL A 307 -12.57 24.83 -27.82
CA VAL A 307 -12.28 24.10 -29.06
C VAL A 307 -13.03 24.68 -30.26
N SER A 308 -13.67 25.85 -30.13
CA SER A 308 -14.45 26.48 -31.20
C SER A 308 -13.65 26.77 -32.48
N ASN A 309 -12.34 27.02 -32.34
CA ASN A 309 -11.43 27.27 -33.45
C ASN A 309 -10.86 25.98 -34.08
N ILE A 310 -11.19 24.81 -33.54
CA ILE A 310 -10.70 23.53 -34.03
C ILE A 310 -11.65 23.02 -35.11
N LYS A 311 -11.12 22.91 -36.32
CA LYS A 311 -11.81 22.26 -37.43
C LYS A 311 -11.45 20.78 -37.40
N ILE A 312 -12.35 19.94 -36.90
CA ILE A 312 -12.09 18.50 -36.72
C ILE A 312 -11.58 17.81 -38.00
N TYR A 313 -12.12 18.20 -39.16
CA TYR A 313 -11.71 17.68 -40.48
C TYR A 313 -10.30 18.10 -40.95
N SER A 314 -9.64 19.01 -40.23
CA SER A 314 -8.24 19.38 -40.50
C SER A 314 -7.26 18.80 -39.49
N LEU A 315 -7.72 17.99 -38.53
CA LEU A 315 -6.84 17.35 -37.57
C LEU A 315 -6.11 16.17 -38.22
N ALA A 316 -4.90 15.89 -37.75
CA ALA A 316 -4.09 14.77 -38.24
C ALA A 316 -4.62 13.37 -37.82
N SER A 317 -5.69 13.33 -37.02
CA SER A 317 -6.29 12.11 -36.46
C SER A 317 -7.82 12.18 -36.56
N ASP A 318 -8.44 11.07 -36.96
CA ASP A 318 -9.88 10.93 -37.14
C ASP A 318 -10.60 10.19 -35.99
N TRP A 319 -9.86 9.59 -35.04
CA TRP A 319 -10.42 8.57 -34.12
C TRP A 319 -10.32 8.93 -32.64
N ALA A 320 -9.17 9.43 -32.21
CA ALA A 320 -8.92 9.86 -30.84
C ALA A 320 -7.93 11.04 -30.85
N TRP A 321 -8.00 11.89 -29.83
CA TRP A 321 -7.23 13.14 -29.79
C TRP A 321 -6.58 13.33 -28.44
N VAL A 322 -5.39 13.92 -28.41
CA VAL A 322 -4.63 14.09 -27.17
C VAL A 322 -4.35 15.56 -26.92
N PHE A 323 -4.88 16.08 -25.81
CA PHE A 323 -4.47 17.38 -25.29
C PHE A 323 -3.21 17.22 -24.44
N LYS A 324 -2.18 18.00 -24.74
CA LYS A 324 -0.97 18.13 -23.93
C LYS A 324 -1.10 19.34 -23.02
N LEU A 325 -1.03 19.09 -21.71
CA LEU A 325 -1.18 20.07 -20.64
C LEU A 325 0.19 20.29 -19.97
N GLU A 326 0.63 21.54 -19.92
CA GLU A 326 1.83 21.99 -19.22
C GLU A 326 1.43 22.73 -17.94
N ASN A 327 2.23 22.60 -16.87
CA ASN A 327 2.04 23.31 -15.58
C ASN A 327 0.65 23.12 -14.96
N VAL A 328 0.08 21.93 -15.13
CA VAL A 328 -1.15 21.49 -14.46
C VAL A 328 -0.80 20.57 -13.32
N SER A 329 -1.48 20.76 -12.19
CA SER A 329 -1.53 19.78 -11.12
C SER A 329 -2.81 18.95 -11.24
N GLY A 330 -2.97 17.90 -10.45
CA GLY A 330 -4.31 17.27 -10.33
C GLY A 330 -5.08 17.91 -9.17
N SER A 331 -6.43 17.85 -9.17
CA SER A 331 -7.33 18.55 -8.23
C SER A 331 -6.92 18.56 -6.75
N ASP A 332 -6.18 17.54 -6.32
CA ASP A 332 -5.70 17.43 -4.94
C ASP A 332 -4.31 18.04 -4.65
N GLU A 333 -3.61 18.68 -5.60
CA GLU A 333 -2.32 19.35 -5.33
C GLU A 333 -2.56 20.77 -4.79
N GLN A 334 -3.17 20.81 -3.60
CA GLN A 334 -3.25 22.00 -2.79
C GLN A 334 -1.85 22.30 -2.25
N GLN A 335 -1.28 23.45 -2.65
CA GLN A 335 -0.05 23.91 -2.03
C GLN A 335 -0.36 24.35 -0.59
N TYR A 336 0.23 23.65 0.39
CA TYR A 336 -0.01 23.93 1.79
C TYR A 336 0.82 25.12 2.26
N THR A 337 0.18 26.14 2.80
CA THR A 337 0.85 27.30 3.40
C THR A 337 1.18 27.00 4.87
N PRO A 338 2.21 27.65 5.46
CA PRO A 338 2.64 27.39 6.84
C PRO A 338 1.69 28.03 7.86
N ASP A 339 0.40 27.68 7.79
CA ASP A 339 -0.65 28.04 8.72
C ASP A 339 -1.59 26.85 8.93
N TRP A 340 -2.11 26.69 10.14
CA TRP A 340 -2.91 25.54 10.52
C TRP A 340 -4.17 25.33 9.68
N LYS A 341 -4.83 26.42 9.26
CA LYS A 341 -6.02 26.32 8.41
C LYS A 341 -5.70 25.62 7.08
N SER A 342 -4.55 25.92 6.49
CA SER A 342 -4.09 25.23 5.29
C SER A 342 -3.64 23.81 5.58
N LEU A 343 -2.80 23.61 6.60
CA LEU A 343 -2.22 22.30 6.94
C LEU A 343 -3.28 21.27 7.35
N ASP A 344 -4.27 21.66 8.16
CA ASP A 344 -5.36 20.79 8.62
C ASP A 344 -6.37 20.47 7.50
N SER A 345 -6.33 21.20 6.38
CA SER A 345 -7.15 20.87 5.21
C SER A 345 -6.61 19.68 4.42
N ARG A 346 -5.37 19.25 4.71
CA ARG A 346 -4.77 18.09 4.05
C ARG A 346 -5.55 16.81 4.41
N PRO A 347 -6.08 16.07 3.42
CA PRO A 347 -6.75 14.81 3.70
C PRO A 347 -5.75 13.78 4.23
N LEU A 348 -6.19 12.99 5.21
CA LEU A 348 -5.43 11.83 5.67
C LEU A 348 -5.31 10.79 4.55
N PRO A 349 -4.11 10.26 4.26
CA PRO A 349 -3.93 9.14 3.37
C PRO A 349 -4.75 7.92 3.81
N ALA A 350 -5.45 7.27 2.87
CA ALA A 350 -6.37 6.18 3.16
C ALA A 350 -5.72 5.01 3.92
N TRP A 351 -4.44 4.73 3.65
CA TRP A 351 -3.69 3.66 4.30
C TRP A 351 -3.71 3.80 5.84
N TYR A 352 -3.67 5.03 6.37
CA TYR A 352 -3.58 5.26 7.81
C TYR A 352 -4.90 4.91 8.51
N ASP A 353 -6.03 5.39 7.99
CA ASP A 353 -7.33 5.02 8.56
C ASP A 353 -7.62 3.52 8.38
N GLU A 354 -7.21 2.91 7.26
CA GLU A 354 -7.47 1.50 7.01
C GLU A 354 -6.60 0.54 7.86
N SER A 355 -5.43 1.02 8.29
CA SER A 355 -4.44 0.22 9.01
C SER A 355 -4.86 -0.21 10.42
N LYS A 356 -5.52 0.69 11.16
CA LYS A 356 -5.98 0.55 12.57
C LYS A 356 -4.92 0.25 13.63
N ILE A 357 -3.92 -0.59 13.37
CA ILE A 357 -2.99 -1.12 14.37
C ILE A 357 -1.55 -0.84 13.96
N GLY A 358 -0.80 -0.19 14.84
CA GLY A 358 0.65 -0.01 14.71
C GLY A 358 1.41 -0.41 15.97
N ILE A 359 2.73 -0.61 15.84
CA ILE A 359 3.64 -0.88 16.96
C ILE A 359 4.53 0.32 17.22
N PHE A 360 4.58 0.78 18.46
CA PHE A 360 5.53 1.77 18.93
C PHE A 360 6.73 1.08 19.58
N ILE A 361 7.91 1.67 19.46
CA ILE A 361 9.14 1.11 20.00
C ILE A 361 9.94 2.22 20.68
N HIS A 362 10.01 2.17 22.02
CA HIS A 362 10.89 3.03 22.81
C HIS A 362 12.17 2.30 23.16
N TRP A 363 13.25 2.67 22.46
CA TRP A 363 14.55 2.03 22.59
C TRP A 363 15.66 3.07 22.43
N GLY A 364 16.58 3.10 23.39
CA GLY A 364 17.65 4.10 23.44
C GLY A 364 18.63 3.80 24.57
N VAL A 365 19.43 4.79 24.96
CA VAL A 365 20.45 4.60 26.00
C VAL A 365 19.81 4.29 27.36
N PHE A 366 18.62 4.83 27.63
CA PHE A 366 17.83 4.49 28.83
C PHE A 366 17.52 2.99 28.96
N SER A 367 17.54 2.23 27.86
CA SER A 367 17.35 0.78 27.88
C SER A 367 18.53 0.03 28.52
N VAL A 368 19.70 0.66 28.70
CA VAL A 368 20.88 0.06 29.37
C VAL A 368 20.68 -0.11 30.87
N PRO A 369 20.37 0.95 31.64
CA PRO A 369 20.07 0.76 33.05
C PRO A 369 18.74 0.02 33.27
N SER A 370 17.76 0.18 32.37
CA SER A 370 16.46 -0.51 32.36
C SER A 370 15.70 -0.41 33.69
N ILE A 371 15.66 0.77 34.31
CA ILE A 371 15.04 1.00 35.62
C ILE A 371 14.16 2.25 35.57
N VAL A 372 13.09 2.22 36.37
CA VAL A 372 12.09 3.30 36.46
C VAL A 372 11.32 3.48 35.15
N SER A 373 11.94 4.09 34.13
CA SER A 373 11.36 4.29 32.79
C SER A 373 12.40 4.88 31.82
N GLU A 374 11.99 5.18 30.60
CA GLU A 374 12.74 6.00 29.64
C GLU A 374 13.05 7.43 30.13
N TRP A 375 12.41 7.89 31.22
CA TRP A 375 12.68 9.17 31.89
C TRP A 375 13.81 9.12 32.92
N MET A 376 14.52 7.99 33.02
CA MET A 376 15.54 7.74 34.04
C MET A 376 16.59 8.86 34.18
N TRP A 377 17.01 9.52 33.10
CA TRP A 377 17.96 10.64 33.21
C TRP A 377 17.36 11.85 33.94
N TRP A 378 16.14 12.25 33.56
CA TRP A 378 15.41 13.34 34.20
C TRP A 378 15.10 13.02 35.67
N ASP A 379 14.64 11.81 35.95
CA ASP A 379 14.37 11.36 37.32
C ASP A 379 15.63 11.26 38.18
N TRP A 380 16.82 11.24 37.57
CA TRP A 380 18.08 11.23 38.30
C TRP A 380 18.67 12.63 38.51
N LYS A 381 18.56 13.52 37.52
CA LYS A 381 19.30 14.80 37.47
C LYS A 381 18.44 16.05 37.27
N GLY A 382 17.17 15.90 36.93
CA GLY A 382 16.24 17.01 36.72
C GLY A 382 15.90 17.74 38.03
N ASP A 383 14.90 18.63 37.96
CA ASP A 383 14.59 19.55 39.06
C ASP A 383 14.13 18.87 40.36
N LYS A 384 13.52 17.69 40.24
CA LYS A 384 13.01 16.90 41.37
C LYS A 384 13.46 15.43 41.26
N PRO A 385 14.73 15.12 41.55
CA PRO A 385 15.24 13.76 41.41
C PRO A 385 14.49 12.77 42.32
N ASN A 386 14.21 11.58 41.80
CA ASN A 386 13.66 10.46 42.54
C ASN A 386 14.71 9.91 43.52
N PRO A 387 14.51 10.03 44.85
CA PRO A 387 15.53 9.64 45.84
C PRO A 387 15.96 8.18 45.73
N LYS A 388 15.03 7.27 45.38
CA LYS A 388 15.33 5.84 45.22
C LYS A 388 16.26 5.60 44.03
N LEU A 389 16.06 6.32 42.94
CA LEU A 389 16.93 6.25 41.77
C LEU A 389 18.30 6.85 42.07
N VAL A 390 18.35 7.98 42.77
CA VAL A 390 19.63 8.58 43.22
C VAL A 390 20.42 7.60 44.09
N ASP A 391 19.78 6.96 45.06
CA ASP A 391 20.43 5.98 45.94
C ASP A 391 20.83 4.71 45.18
N PHE A 392 20.00 4.26 44.24
CA PHE A 392 20.35 3.17 43.33
C PHE A 392 21.61 3.52 42.53
N MET A 393 21.69 4.73 41.97
CA MET A 393 22.85 5.18 41.21
C MET A 393 24.11 5.21 42.08
N LYS A 394 24.04 5.81 43.28
CA LYS A 394 25.16 5.87 44.24
C LYS A 394 25.66 4.50 44.69
N LYS A 395 24.76 3.52 44.81
CA LYS A 395 25.09 2.18 45.31
C LYS A 395 25.73 1.29 44.23
N ASN A 396 25.35 1.47 42.97
CA ASN A 396 25.66 0.52 41.91
C ASN A 396 26.62 1.06 40.84
N TYR A 397 26.86 2.38 40.79
CA TYR A 397 27.77 3.00 39.81
C TYR A 397 28.85 3.84 40.49
N PRO A 398 29.99 4.10 39.82
CA PRO A 398 31.04 4.98 40.32
C PRO A 398 30.52 6.38 40.71
N PRO A 399 31.14 7.06 41.71
CA PRO A 399 30.70 8.37 42.17
C PRO A 399 30.66 9.48 41.10
N ASP A 400 31.46 9.35 40.05
CA ASP A 400 31.58 10.27 38.91
C ASP A 400 30.82 9.82 37.67
N TRP A 401 30.05 8.73 37.76
CA TRP A 401 29.23 8.23 36.65
C TRP A 401 28.23 9.29 36.19
N THR A 402 28.17 9.48 34.88
CA THR A 402 27.26 10.36 34.17
C THR A 402 26.28 9.53 33.33
N TYR A 403 25.24 10.18 32.80
CA TYR A 403 24.31 9.48 31.92
C TYR A 403 24.97 9.07 30.59
N ALA A 404 25.89 9.89 30.09
CA ALA A 404 26.61 9.64 28.85
C ALA A 404 27.43 8.33 28.88
N ASP A 405 27.92 7.94 30.06
CA ASP A 405 28.68 6.71 30.24
C ASP A 405 27.85 5.44 29.95
N PHE A 406 26.52 5.53 29.96
CA PHE A 406 25.66 4.42 29.52
C PHE A 406 25.66 4.21 28.01
N ALA A 407 25.96 5.23 27.20
CA ALA A 407 25.93 5.11 25.75
C ALA A 407 26.98 4.12 25.23
N GLU A 408 28.14 4.00 25.90
CA GLU A 408 29.15 3.00 25.56
C GLU A 408 28.68 1.56 25.81
N GLN A 409 27.75 1.36 26.75
CA GLN A 409 27.18 0.06 27.10
C GLN A 409 25.95 -0.31 26.27
N PHE A 410 25.45 0.62 25.46
CA PHE A 410 24.36 0.36 24.54
C PHE A 410 24.89 -0.37 23.30
N HIS A 411 25.08 -1.69 23.40
CA HIS A 411 25.77 -2.46 22.36
C HIS A 411 24.87 -2.90 21.20
N ALA A 412 23.56 -3.09 21.42
CA ALA A 412 22.65 -3.66 20.42
C ALA A 412 23.18 -4.98 19.79
N GLU A 413 23.95 -5.77 20.54
CA GLU A 413 24.71 -6.92 20.04
C GLU A 413 23.86 -8.05 19.45
N PHE A 414 22.61 -8.18 19.89
CA PHE A 414 21.62 -9.14 19.39
C PHE A 414 20.49 -8.47 18.60
N TYR A 415 20.69 -7.22 18.16
CA TYR A 415 19.75 -6.53 17.30
C TYR A 415 19.77 -7.12 15.89
N ASP A 416 18.73 -7.89 15.58
CA ASP A 416 18.43 -8.36 14.23
C ASP A 416 17.16 -7.64 13.70
N PRO A 417 17.30 -6.70 12.75
CA PRO A 417 16.16 -5.97 12.19
C PRO A 417 15.21 -6.89 11.42
N ASN A 418 15.68 -8.03 10.88
CA ASN A 418 14.83 -8.99 10.18
C ASN A 418 13.96 -9.77 11.17
N GLU A 419 14.53 -10.17 12.32
CA GLU A 419 13.77 -10.81 13.40
C GLU A 419 12.68 -9.88 13.92
N TRP A 420 13.00 -8.60 14.14
CA TRP A 420 12.00 -7.59 14.53
C TRP A 420 10.91 -7.45 13.47
N ALA A 421 11.27 -7.33 12.19
CA ALA A 421 10.31 -7.25 11.09
C ALA A 421 9.38 -8.48 11.05
N ASP A 422 9.92 -9.68 11.26
CA ASP A 422 9.14 -10.92 11.29
C ASP A 422 8.19 -10.98 12.50
N ILE A 423 8.61 -10.50 13.68
CA ILE A 423 7.77 -10.37 14.88
C ILE A 423 6.63 -9.38 14.63
N PHE A 424 6.93 -8.20 14.07
CA PHE A 424 5.92 -7.17 13.80
C PHE A 424 4.93 -7.62 12.73
N ALA A 425 5.39 -8.28 11.66
CA ALA A 425 4.52 -8.89 10.65
C ALA A 425 3.62 -9.96 11.25
N ALA A 426 4.16 -10.83 12.10
CA ALA A 426 3.40 -11.85 12.80
C ALA A 426 2.38 -11.26 13.80
N SER A 427 2.53 -10.00 14.21
CA SER A 427 1.60 -9.33 15.10
C SER A 427 0.32 -8.83 14.40
N GLY A 428 0.33 -8.75 13.07
CA GLY A 428 -0.75 -8.15 12.28
C GLY A 428 -0.72 -6.63 12.21
N ALA A 429 0.25 -5.96 12.85
CA ALA A 429 0.41 -4.52 12.69
C ALA A 429 0.59 -4.13 11.21
N LYS A 430 0.13 -2.93 10.86
CA LYS A 430 0.20 -2.37 9.51
C LYS A 430 1.16 -1.20 9.40
N TYR A 431 1.60 -0.64 10.53
CA TYR A 431 2.65 0.36 10.59
C TYR A 431 3.48 0.21 11.87
N ILE A 432 4.68 0.77 11.86
CA ILE A 432 5.51 0.89 13.07
C ILE A 432 5.99 2.32 13.27
N VAL A 433 6.30 2.67 14.50
CA VAL A 433 6.92 3.93 14.88
C VAL A 433 8.08 3.61 15.81
N LEU A 434 9.32 3.80 15.34
CA LEU A 434 10.52 3.66 16.17
C LEU A 434 10.97 5.03 16.67
N THR A 435 11.33 5.11 17.95
CA THR A 435 12.05 6.25 18.52
C THR A 435 13.34 6.54 17.74
N SER A 436 13.33 7.57 16.90
CA SER A 436 14.54 8.04 16.21
C SER A 436 15.47 8.72 17.22
N LYS A 437 14.87 9.56 18.07
CA LYS A 437 15.49 10.32 19.16
C LYS A 437 14.45 10.52 20.25
N HIS A 438 14.78 10.18 21.50
CA HIS A 438 13.97 10.49 22.68
C HIS A 438 14.49 11.75 23.38
N HIS A 439 13.89 12.15 24.50
CA HIS A 439 14.22 13.39 25.25
C HIS A 439 15.68 13.45 25.77
N GLU A 440 16.38 12.32 25.80
CA GLU A 440 17.82 12.23 26.10
C GLU A 440 18.72 12.74 24.96
N GLY A 441 18.15 13.03 23.78
CA GLY A 441 18.88 13.56 22.63
C GLY A 441 19.75 12.55 21.88
N PHE A 442 19.79 11.29 22.30
CA PHE A 442 20.55 10.25 21.62
C PHE A 442 19.85 9.84 20.33
N THR A 443 20.53 9.98 19.19
CA THR A 443 19.97 9.62 17.89
C THR A 443 20.33 8.19 17.50
N MET A 444 19.33 7.44 17.03
CA MET A 444 19.46 6.02 16.65
C MET A 444 20.08 5.81 15.24
N TRP A 445 20.58 6.89 14.64
CA TRP A 445 21.15 6.95 13.29
C TRP A 445 22.38 7.87 13.28
N PRO A 446 23.25 7.83 12.25
CA PRO A 446 24.45 8.69 12.17
C PRO A 446 24.11 10.15 11.87
N SER A 447 23.46 10.86 12.81
CA SER A 447 23.04 12.24 12.56
C SER A 447 24.22 13.21 12.51
N LYS A 448 24.22 14.09 11.51
CA LYS A 448 25.21 15.19 11.39
C LYS A 448 25.07 16.23 12.50
N TYR A 449 23.93 16.27 13.17
CA TYR A 449 23.59 17.26 14.20
C TYR A 449 23.75 16.70 15.62
N SER A 450 24.04 15.40 15.76
CA SER A 450 24.29 14.71 17.04
C SER A 450 25.67 14.09 17.11
N PHE A 451 26.71 14.82 16.68
CA PHE A 451 28.09 14.31 16.70
C PHE A 451 28.49 13.79 18.09
N ASN A 452 29.06 12.58 18.15
CA ASN A 452 29.42 11.86 19.38
C ASN A 452 28.27 11.50 20.33
N TRP A 453 27.01 11.71 19.94
CA TRP A 453 25.83 11.36 20.73
C TRP A 453 24.79 10.65 19.85
N ASN A 454 25.24 9.61 19.16
CA ASN A 454 24.42 8.79 18.27
C ASN A 454 24.93 7.35 18.16
N ALA A 455 24.09 6.44 17.67
CA ALA A 455 24.36 5.00 17.60
C ALA A 455 25.52 4.59 16.69
N MET A 456 25.94 5.45 15.75
CA MET A 456 27.13 5.21 14.92
C MET A 456 28.41 5.66 15.63
N ASP A 457 28.37 6.79 16.32
CA ASP A 457 29.55 7.37 16.95
C ASP A 457 29.87 6.74 18.31
N VAL A 458 28.90 6.19 19.04
CA VAL A 458 29.09 5.54 20.34
C VAL A 458 28.14 4.35 20.53
N GLY A 459 28.57 3.34 21.29
CA GLY A 459 27.80 2.12 21.51
C GLY A 459 27.81 1.18 20.29
N PRO A 460 26.70 1.02 19.53
CA PRO A 460 26.55 -0.04 18.52
C PRO A 460 27.46 0.08 17.29
N LYS A 461 27.93 1.29 16.97
CA LYS A 461 28.65 1.60 15.71
C LYS A 461 27.84 1.22 14.46
N ARG A 462 26.53 1.49 14.50
CA ARG A 462 25.55 0.98 13.53
C ARG A 462 24.42 1.98 13.32
N ASP A 463 23.95 2.10 12.08
CA ASP A 463 22.72 2.83 11.75
C ASP A 463 21.51 1.94 12.03
N LEU A 464 20.97 2.05 13.23
CA LEU A 464 19.87 1.19 13.69
C LEU A 464 18.55 1.53 12.96
N LEU A 465 18.33 2.81 12.64
CA LEU A 465 17.14 3.23 11.89
C LEU A 465 17.17 2.73 10.45
N GLY A 466 18.28 2.93 9.75
CA GLY A 466 18.45 2.48 8.36
C GLY A 466 18.24 0.98 8.22
N ASP A 467 18.79 0.21 9.15
CA ASP A 467 18.66 -1.25 9.17
C ASP A 467 17.22 -1.72 9.39
N LEU A 468 16.49 -1.15 10.36
CA LEU A 468 15.07 -1.49 10.54
C LEU A 468 14.24 -1.08 9.34
N ALA A 469 14.44 0.13 8.82
CA ALA A 469 13.69 0.66 7.69
C ALA A 469 13.82 -0.25 6.45
N ASN A 470 15.03 -0.74 6.19
CA ASN A 470 15.30 -1.67 5.10
C ASN A 470 14.65 -3.04 5.33
N ALA A 471 14.76 -3.61 6.55
CA ALA A 471 14.14 -4.89 6.86
C ALA A 471 12.61 -4.85 6.71
N ILE A 472 11.97 -3.81 7.23
CA ILE A 472 10.52 -3.61 7.13
C ILE A 472 10.06 -3.53 5.68
N ARG A 473 10.71 -2.68 4.87
CA ARG A 473 10.36 -2.48 3.45
C ARG A 473 10.60 -3.71 2.58
N ASN A 474 11.67 -4.45 2.83
CA ASN A 474 12.06 -5.56 1.97
C ASN A 474 11.32 -6.87 2.31
N ARG A 475 10.81 -7.01 3.54
CA ARG A 475 10.25 -8.28 4.03
C ARG A 475 8.75 -8.25 4.32
N THR A 476 8.18 -7.06 4.47
CA THR A 476 6.81 -6.91 4.99
C THR A 476 6.03 -5.87 4.20
N ASN A 477 4.71 -5.87 4.41
CA ASN A 477 3.81 -4.81 3.93
C ASN A 477 3.53 -3.75 5.01
N ILE A 478 4.38 -3.68 6.05
CA ILE A 478 4.24 -2.73 7.15
C ILE A 478 4.78 -1.37 6.73
N VAL A 479 4.02 -0.33 7.03
CA VAL A 479 4.41 1.06 6.80
C VAL A 479 5.42 1.50 7.86
N PHE A 480 6.57 2.02 7.42
CA PHE A 480 7.63 2.49 8.31
C PHE A 480 7.37 3.92 8.78
N GLY A 481 7.53 4.16 10.07
CA GLY A 481 7.32 5.44 10.74
C GLY A 481 8.36 5.70 11.83
N LEU A 482 8.52 6.96 12.20
CA LEU A 482 9.49 7.40 13.20
C LEU A 482 8.85 8.34 14.21
N TYR A 483 9.22 8.15 15.47
CA TYR A 483 9.02 9.13 16.52
C TYR A 483 10.23 10.05 16.62
N HIS A 484 10.02 11.32 16.93
CA HIS A 484 11.10 12.26 17.18
C HIS A 484 10.74 13.22 18.30
N SER A 485 11.58 13.28 19.34
CA SER A 485 11.43 14.30 20.37
C SER A 485 11.91 15.67 19.88
N MET A 486 11.03 16.65 20.01
CA MET A 486 11.22 18.05 19.66
C MET A 486 12.27 18.72 20.53
N PHE A 487 12.46 18.27 21.77
CA PHE A 487 13.39 18.86 22.76
C PHE A 487 14.42 17.86 23.31
N GLU A 488 15.39 18.39 24.04
CA GLU A 488 16.40 17.61 24.77
C GLU A 488 16.60 18.20 26.17
N TRP A 489 16.42 17.38 27.22
CA TRP A 489 16.34 17.86 28.61
C TRP A 489 17.49 18.80 29.01
N PHE A 490 18.72 18.44 28.62
CA PHE A 490 19.94 19.10 29.10
C PHE A 490 20.78 19.71 27.96
N HIS A 491 20.23 19.84 26.75
CA HIS A 491 20.98 20.41 25.64
C HIS A 491 21.20 21.91 25.86
N PRO A 492 22.45 22.43 25.78
CA PRO A 492 22.76 23.82 26.12
C PRO A 492 21.92 24.85 25.36
N LEU A 493 21.74 24.68 24.05
CA LEU A 493 20.92 25.59 23.24
C LEU A 493 19.44 25.60 23.68
N TYR A 494 18.88 24.45 24.05
CA TYR A 494 17.50 24.37 24.52
C TYR A 494 17.34 25.06 25.87
N LEU A 495 18.27 24.82 26.79
CA LEU A 495 18.30 25.48 28.10
C LEU A 495 18.50 27.00 27.98
N GLU A 496 19.30 27.45 27.00
CA GLU A 496 19.48 28.87 26.68
C GLU A 496 18.19 29.51 26.19
N ASP A 497 17.54 28.90 25.19
CA ASP A 497 16.25 29.37 24.67
C ASP A 497 15.17 29.37 25.77
N LYS A 498 15.08 28.30 26.57
CA LYS A 498 14.15 28.18 27.71
C LYS A 498 14.39 29.28 28.76
N LYS A 499 15.65 29.54 29.11
CA LYS A 499 16.02 30.63 30.05
C LYS A 499 15.62 32.00 29.51
N ASN A 500 15.65 32.16 28.18
CA ASN A 500 15.20 33.36 27.49
C ASN A 500 13.70 33.34 27.14
N GLY A 501 12.89 32.51 27.81
CA GLY A 501 11.44 32.46 27.61
C GLY A 501 11.01 32.03 26.20
N PHE A 502 11.86 31.28 25.48
CA PHE A 502 11.66 30.86 24.09
C PHE A 502 11.53 32.02 23.07
N GLU A 503 12.08 33.20 23.39
CA GLU A 503 12.13 34.34 22.46
C GLU A 503 13.19 34.17 21.36
N THR A 504 14.16 33.28 21.58
CA THR A 504 15.15 32.85 20.58
C THR A 504 14.86 31.43 20.12
N GLN A 505 15.32 31.07 18.92
CA GLN A 505 15.06 29.77 18.27
C GLN A 505 16.38 29.07 17.90
N TYR A 506 17.39 29.14 18.76
CA TYR A 506 18.70 28.56 18.47
C TYR A 506 18.63 27.03 18.37
N PHE A 507 18.00 26.39 19.33
CA PHE A 507 17.84 24.95 19.36
C PHE A 507 17.03 24.40 18.18
N PRO A 508 15.78 24.84 17.91
CA PRO A 508 15.01 24.31 16.78
C PRO A 508 15.71 24.53 15.42
N ASN A 509 16.36 25.69 15.21
CA ASN A 509 17.02 25.99 13.93
C ASN A 509 18.33 25.23 13.71
N MET A 510 19.11 24.97 14.77
CA MET A 510 20.42 24.31 14.65
C MET A 510 20.38 22.81 14.93
N LYS A 511 19.31 22.30 15.56
CA LYS A 511 19.21 20.93 16.05
C LYS A 511 17.95 20.21 15.55
N THR A 512 16.77 20.57 16.05
CA THR A 512 15.53 19.78 15.82
C THR A 512 15.07 19.78 14.36
N LEU A 513 14.94 20.94 13.71
CA LEU A 513 14.42 21.02 12.34
C LEU A 513 15.38 20.38 11.31
N PRO A 514 16.70 20.58 11.39
CA PRO A 514 17.63 19.88 10.52
C PRO A 514 17.62 18.35 10.71
N GLU A 515 17.49 17.85 11.95
CA GLU A 515 17.34 16.41 12.22
C GLU A 515 16.03 15.84 11.65
N LEU A 516 14.91 16.54 11.83
CA LEU A 516 13.62 16.15 11.26
C LEU A 516 13.69 16.05 9.73
N LYS A 517 14.32 17.03 9.06
CA LYS A 517 14.53 16.96 7.60
C LYS A 517 15.47 15.81 7.23
N GLU A 518 16.54 15.60 7.99
CA GLU A 518 17.50 14.51 7.75
C GLU A 518 16.82 13.13 7.82
N ILE A 519 15.98 12.87 8.82
CA ILE A 519 15.29 11.57 8.93
C ILE A 519 14.23 11.39 7.83
N VAL A 520 13.57 12.47 7.41
CA VAL A 520 12.58 12.43 6.33
C VAL A 520 13.25 12.10 4.99
N GLU A 521 14.35 12.78 4.67
CA GLU A 521 15.08 12.58 3.40
C GLU A 521 15.75 11.20 3.32
N ASN A 522 16.44 10.82 4.39
CA ASN A 522 17.24 9.59 4.40
C ASN A 522 16.35 8.35 4.54
N TYR A 523 15.41 8.38 5.49
CA TYR A 523 14.65 7.19 5.87
C TYR A 523 13.23 7.17 5.34
N LYS A 524 12.70 8.25 4.76
CA LYS A 524 11.36 8.31 4.11
C LYS A 524 10.23 7.67 4.95
N PRO A 525 10.06 8.03 6.24
CA PRO A 525 8.98 7.51 7.05
C PRO A 525 7.62 8.05 6.58
N SER A 526 6.58 7.22 6.64
CA SER A 526 5.19 7.64 6.38
C SER A 526 4.45 8.06 7.65
N VAL A 527 5.06 7.95 8.82
CA VAL A 527 4.58 8.56 10.08
C VAL A 527 5.71 9.37 10.67
N ILE A 528 5.46 10.64 10.97
CA ILE A 528 6.31 11.43 11.86
C ILE A 528 5.52 11.71 13.13
N TRP A 529 5.90 11.03 14.21
CA TRP A 529 5.27 11.16 15.52
C TRP A 529 6.11 12.08 16.39
N SER A 530 5.69 13.34 16.50
CA SER A 530 6.39 14.37 17.30
C SER A 530 6.02 14.29 18.79
N ASP A 531 6.89 14.77 19.68
CA ASP A 531 6.64 14.82 21.13
C ASP A 531 7.65 15.75 21.82
N GLY A 532 7.45 16.13 23.07
CA GLY A 532 8.40 17.03 23.74
C GLY A 532 8.16 18.52 23.48
N ASP A 533 7.00 18.84 22.92
CA ASP A 533 6.58 20.16 22.50
C ASP A 533 5.98 21.02 23.62
N TRP A 534 5.59 20.40 24.74
CA TRP A 534 4.76 20.96 25.80
C TRP A 534 5.29 22.22 26.51
N GLU A 535 6.57 22.57 26.39
CA GLU A 535 7.13 23.77 27.03
C GLU A 535 7.01 25.04 26.17
N ALA A 536 6.75 24.92 24.87
CA ALA A 536 6.76 26.05 23.95
C ALA A 536 5.70 25.93 22.84
N LEU A 537 5.25 27.07 22.33
CA LEU A 537 4.29 27.15 21.24
C LEU A 537 4.89 26.66 19.91
N ASP A 538 4.02 26.29 18.97
CA ASP A 538 4.37 25.89 17.59
C ASP A 538 5.26 26.92 16.87
N THR A 539 5.09 28.20 17.19
CA THR A 539 5.90 29.31 16.66
C THR A 539 7.37 29.20 17.02
N TYR A 540 7.72 28.82 18.26
CA TYR A 540 9.12 28.57 18.66
C TYR A 540 9.70 27.37 17.92
N TRP A 541 8.91 26.30 17.76
CA TRP A 541 9.34 25.11 17.03
C TRP A 541 9.40 25.31 15.50
N ASN A 542 8.76 26.36 14.98
CA ASN A 542 8.50 26.58 13.56
C ASN A 542 7.82 25.35 12.90
N SER A 543 6.85 24.77 13.63
CA SER A 543 6.20 23.52 13.23
C SER A 543 5.42 23.67 11.94
N THR A 544 4.68 24.77 11.75
CA THR A 544 3.92 25.01 10.51
C THR A 544 4.82 25.14 9.28
N GLY A 545 6.00 25.75 9.45
CA GLY A 545 7.02 25.82 8.40
C GLY A 545 7.57 24.45 8.01
N PHE A 546 7.84 23.58 9.00
CA PHE A 546 8.25 22.20 8.75
C PHE A 546 7.16 21.38 8.06
N LEU A 547 5.92 21.45 8.57
CA LEU A 547 4.79 20.68 8.02
C LEU A 547 4.42 21.12 6.61
N ALA A 548 4.50 22.42 6.29
CA ALA A 548 4.31 22.90 4.92
C ALA A 548 5.37 22.32 3.97
N TRP A 549 6.65 22.32 4.37
CA TRP A 549 7.69 21.64 3.60
C TRP A 549 7.43 20.13 3.47
N LEU A 550 7.03 19.48 4.57
CA LEU A 550 6.74 18.05 4.62
C LEU A 550 5.65 17.66 3.61
N TYR A 551 4.60 18.46 3.50
CA TYR A 551 3.45 18.17 2.63
C TYR A 551 3.60 18.68 1.20
N ASN A 552 4.51 19.60 0.92
CA ASN A 552 4.72 20.14 -0.44
C ASN A 552 5.91 19.52 -1.17
N GLU A 553 7.03 19.37 -0.46
CA GLU A 553 8.35 19.19 -1.07
C GLU A 553 9.03 17.86 -0.70
N SER A 554 8.69 17.30 0.47
CA SER A 554 9.36 16.10 0.97
C SER A 554 9.13 14.86 0.07
N PRO A 555 10.05 13.86 0.11
CA PRO A 555 9.88 12.61 -0.62
C PRO A 555 8.70 11.75 -0.15
N VAL A 556 8.03 12.11 0.94
CA VAL A 556 6.92 11.37 1.57
C VAL A 556 5.61 12.17 1.58
N LYS A 557 5.57 13.31 0.88
CA LYS A 557 4.44 14.24 0.88
C LYS A 557 3.06 13.61 0.61
N ASP A 558 3.03 12.55 -0.21
CA ASP A 558 1.80 11.87 -0.61
C ASP A 558 1.33 10.81 0.41
N THR A 559 2.21 10.35 1.31
CA THR A 559 1.94 9.22 2.20
C THR A 559 2.05 9.56 3.68
N VAL A 560 2.73 10.65 4.03
CA VAL A 560 3.06 10.96 5.43
C VAL A 560 1.84 11.38 6.23
N VAL A 561 1.81 10.97 7.50
CA VAL A 561 0.90 11.47 8.53
C VAL A 561 1.67 11.96 9.75
N VAL A 562 1.09 12.90 10.48
CA VAL A 562 1.66 13.48 11.70
C VAL A 562 0.62 13.51 12.81
N ASN A 563 1.06 13.36 14.06
CA ASN A 563 0.22 13.53 15.24
C ASN A 563 -0.01 15.03 15.56
N ASP A 564 -0.54 15.32 16.73
CA ASP A 564 -0.95 16.65 17.22
C ASP A 564 0.00 17.28 18.26
N ARG A 565 1.26 16.83 18.33
CA ARG A 565 2.24 17.26 19.35
C ARG A 565 3.32 18.19 18.78
N TRP A 566 2.86 19.25 18.11
CA TRP A 566 3.71 20.20 17.39
C TRP A 566 3.86 21.55 18.12
N GLY A 567 3.40 21.67 19.35
CA GLY A 567 3.43 22.88 20.17
C GLY A 567 2.51 22.74 21.39
N SER A 568 2.79 23.45 22.47
CA SER A 568 2.10 23.27 23.77
C SER A 568 0.57 23.43 23.77
N ASP A 569 -0.01 24.08 22.75
CA ASP A 569 -1.44 24.31 22.54
C ASP A 569 -2.03 23.52 21.35
N MET A 570 -1.23 22.65 20.71
CA MET A 570 -1.61 21.86 19.54
C MET A 570 -2.41 20.59 19.83
N PRO A 571 -2.15 19.84 20.94
CA PRO A 571 -2.87 18.59 21.20
C PRO A 571 -4.38 18.79 21.18
N CYS A 572 -5.11 17.88 20.52
CA CYS A 572 -6.56 17.96 20.29
C CYS A 572 -7.06 19.15 19.44
N HIS A 573 -6.17 19.94 18.83
CA HIS A 573 -6.52 21.11 18.01
C HIS A 573 -6.01 21.04 16.57
N HIS A 574 -4.78 20.55 16.35
CA HIS A 574 -4.10 20.56 15.06
C HIS A 574 -3.37 19.26 14.78
N GLY A 575 -3.09 18.95 13.51
CA GLY A 575 -2.34 17.76 13.11
C GLY A 575 -3.18 16.74 12.33
N GLY A 576 -2.50 15.78 11.70
CA GLY A 576 -3.16 14.78 10.85
C GLY A 576 -4.06 13.83 11.63
N PHE A 577 -3.71 13.53 12.87
CA PHE A 577 -4.55 12.77 13.81
C PHE A 577 -4.27 13.21 15.24
N TYR A 578 -5.28 13.07 16.10
CA TYR A 578 -5.19 13.49 17.49
C TYR A 578 -4.69 12.39 18.41
N THR A 579 -3.78 12.75 19.30
CA THR A 579 -3.38 11.94 20.45
C THR A 579 -3.78 12.60 21.75
N CYS A 580 -3.89 13.94 21.83
CA CYS A 580 -4.34 14.76 22.96
C CYS A 580 -3.56 14.61 24.28
N SER A 581 -3.33 13.38 24.74
CA SER A 581 -2.53 13.00 25.91
C SER A 581 -2.03 11.56 25.74
N ASP A 582 -1.14 11.12 26.62
CA ASP A 582 -0.80 9.69 26.69
C ASP A 582 -2.04 8.85 27.04
N HIS A 583 -2.13 7.64 26.47
CA HIS A 583 -3.25 6.71 26.66
C HIS A 583 -4.63 7.32 26.35
N TYR A 584 -4.70 8.30 25.45
CA TYR A 584 -5.95 8.93 25.08
C TYR A 584 -6.92 7.93 24.48
N ASN A 585 -8.09 7.81 25.09
CA ASN A 585 -9.21 7.05 24.58
C ASN A 585 -10.51 7.76 24.98
N PRO A 586 -11.21 8.44 24.05
CA PRO A 586 -12.39 9.22 24.37
C PRO A 586 -13.57 8.34 24.81
N GLY A 587 -13.56 7.04 24.51
CA GLY A 587 -14.67 6.13 24.83
C GLY A 587 -15.98 6.41 24.07
N HIS A 588 -15.97 7.37 23.14
CA HIS A 588 -17.08 7.73 22.26
C HIS A 588 -16.54 8.16 20.90
N LEU A 589 -17.40 8.19 19.88
CA LEU A 589 -17.02 8.61 18.53
C LEU A 589 -16.70 10.11 18.51
N VAL A 590 -15.53 10.46 17.97
CA VAL A 590 -15.09 11.84 17.74
C VAL A 590 -15.04 12.16 16.24
N THR A 591 -15.07 13.45 15.89
CA THR A 591 -15.18 13.90 14.49
C THR A 591 -13.85 13.91 13.73
N HIS A 592 -12.74 14.04 14.44
CA HIS A 592 -11.40 14.00 13.87
C HIS A 592 -10.77 12.62 14.08
N LYS A 593 -9.94 12.16 13.15
CA LYS A 593 -9.18 10.91 13.34
C LYS A 593 -8.25 11.07 14.54
N TRP A 594 -8.11 10.00 15.31
CA TRP A 594 -7.29 9.97 16.52
C TRP A 594 -6.59 8.61 16.69
N GLU A 595 -5.59 8.57 17.58
CA GLU A 595 -4.77 7.41 17.86
C GLU A 595 -4.62 7.19 19.38
N ASN A 596 -4.99 6.00 19.85
CA ASN A 596 -4.72 5.54 21.21
C ASN A 596 -3.29 5.00 21.28
N CYS A 597 -2.38 5.82 21.78
CA CYS A 597 -1.02 5.44 22.02
C CYS A 597 -0.88 4.89 23.45
N PHE A 598 -0.56 3.60 23.61
CA PHE A 598 -0.45 2.95 24.92
C PHE A 598 0.60 1.84 24.94
N THR A 599 0.94 1.36 26.14
CA THR A 599 2.02 0.41 26.39
C THR A 599 1.50 -0.98 26.77
N ILE A 600 2.24 -2.03 26.37
CA ILE A 600 2.03 -3.38 26.91
C ILE A 600 2.53 -3.48 28.36
N ASP A 601 3.66 -2.84 28.68
CA ASP A 601 4.09 -2.66 30.08
C ASP A 601 3.18 -1.61 30.74
N LYS A 602 2.62 -1.91 31.91
CA LYS A 602 1.65 -1.04 32.59
C LYS A 602 2.27 0.22 33.20
N HIS A 603 3.61 0.32 33.23
CA HIS A 603 4.32 1.36 33.98
C HIS A 603 5.25 2.21 33.12
N SER A 604 5.73 1.75 31.97
CA SER A 604 6.72 2.49 31.15
C SER A 604 6.66 2.19 29.66
N TRP A 605 7.17 3.13 28.87
CA TRP A 605 7.43 2.95 27.45
C TRP A 605 8.74 2.18 27.21
N GLY A 606 9.80 2.51 27.97
CA GLY A 606 11.08 1.79 27.95
C GLY A 606 11.05 0.42 28.64
N TYR A 607 12.10 -0.38 28.42
CA TYR A 607 12.24 -1.68 29.08
C TYR A 607 12.59 -1.53 30.56
N ILE A 608 11.83 -2.19 31.45
CA ILE A 608 12.13 -2.29 32.88
C ILE A 608 12.56 -3.73 33.20
N ARG A 609 13.82 -3.93 33.61
CA ARG A 609 14.37 -5.27 33.90
C ARG A 609 13.85 -5.92 35.19
N THR A 610 13.12 -5.16 36.01
CA THR A 610 12.52 -5.64 37.26
C THR A 610 11.03 -6.00 37.13
N SER A 611 10.40 -5.74 35.98
CA SER A 611 8.98 -6.03 35.74
C SER A 611 8.71 -7.55 35.77
N GLY A 612 7.65 -7.94 36.47
CA GLY A 612 7.11 -9.31 36.46
C GLY A 612 5.95 -9.48 35.47
N ALA A 613 5.45 -10.71 35.30
CA ALA A 613 4.38 -11.00 34.33
C ALA A 613 3.09 -10.17 34.55
N ASN A 614 2.77 -9.82 35.80
CA ASN A 614 1.57 -9.04 36.13
C ASN A 614 1.69 -7.54 35.78
N ASP A 615 2.92 -7.07 35.55
CA ASP A 615 3.20 -5.69 35.15
C ASP A 615 2.96 -5.47 33.65
N TYR A 616 2.60 -6.52 32.90
CA TYR A 616 2.23 -6.42 31.49
C TYR A 616 0.72 -6.61 31.31
N LEU A 617 0.16 -6.00 30.27
CA LEU A 617 -1.19 -6.28 29.81
C LEU A 617 -1.32 -7.76 29.43
N THR A 618 -2.42 -8.37 29.85
CA THR A 618 -2.90 -9.63 29.29
C THR A 618 -3.37 -9.42 27.86
N ILE A 619 -3.45 -10.50 27.09
CA ILE A 619 -4.01 -10.43 25.73
C ILE A 619 -5.47 -9.96 25.72
N GLN A 620 -6.27 -10.31 26.74
CA GLN A 620 -7.65 -9.82 26.89
C GLN A 620 -7.68 -8.30 27.11
N GLU A 621 -6.83 -7.77 27.97
CA GLU A 621 -6.71 -6.32 28.19
C GLU A 621 -6.25 -5.61 26.90
N LEU A 622 -5.29 -6.19 26.18
CA LEU A 622 -4.80 -5.67 24.90
C LEU A 622 -5.91 -5.64 23.82
N LEU A 623 -6.62 -6.75 23.61
CA LEU A 623 -7.73 -6.83 22.65
C LEU A 623 -8.88 -5.91 23.02
N ASN A 624 -9.15 -5.73 24.32
CA ASN A 624 -10.14 -4.75 24.78
C ASN A 624 -9.75 -3.32 24.35
N GLN A 625 -8.50 -2.90 24.54
CA GLN A 625 -8.03 -1.59 24.05
C GLN A 625 -8.18 -1.46 22.54
N ILE A 626 -7.81 -2.49 21.77
CA ILE A 626 -7.92 -2.50 20.31
C ILE A 626 -9.38 -2.35 19.87
N ILE A 627 -10.25 -3.23 20.34
CA ILE A 627 -11.65 -3.30 19.93
C ILE A 627 -12.38 -2.00 20.29
N THR A 628 -12.22 -1.53 21.53
CA THR A 628 -12.89 -0.27 21.96
C THR A 628 -12.41 0.92 21.13
N THR A 629 -11.10 1.05 20.91
CA THR A 629 -10.50 2.14 20.13
C THR A 629 -11.00 2.15 18.69
N VAL A 630 -10.96 1.00 18.01
CA VAL A 630 -11.39 0.90 16.60
C VAL A 630 -12.88 1.16 16.46
N SER A 631 -13.69 0.65 17.40
CA SER A 631 -15.13 0.93 17.43
C SER A 631 -15.44 2.42 17.58
N THR A 632 -14.61 3.20 18.27
CA THR A 632 -14.76 4.66 18.42
C THR A 632 -13.96 5.47 17.39
N GLY A 633 -13.48 4.82 16.32
CA GLY A 633 -12.88 5.47 15.15
C GLY A 633 -11.38 5.72 15.23
N GLY A 634 -10.73 5.29 16.31
CA GLY A 634 -9.30 5.46 16.51
C GLY A 634 -8.45 4.42 15.82
N ASN A 635 -7.16 4.71 15.71
CA ASN A 635 -6.11 3.70 15.56
C ASN A 635 -5.51 3.39 16.94
N VAL A 636 -4.87 2.24 17.10
CA VAL A 636 -3.98 1.97 18.23
C VAL A 636 -2.52 2.03 17.78
N LEU A 637 -1.67 2.55 18.66
CA LEU A 637 -0.22 2.47 18.54
C LEU A 637 0.33 1.84 19.83
N ILE A 638 0.71 0.56 19.72
CA ILE A 638 0.98 -0.33 20.86
C ILE A 638 2.48 -0.38 21.12
N ASN A 639 2.92 0.12 22.26
CA ASN A 639 4.35 0.20 22.58
C ASN A 639 4.94 -1.10 23.15
N VAL A 640 6.14 -1.42 22.67
CA VAL A 640 7.08 -2.37 23.27
C VAL A 640 8.40 -1.67 23.63
N GLY A 641 9.03 -2.14 24.72
CA GLY A 641 10.36 -1.68 25.14
C GLY A 641 11.41 -2.78 24.94
N PRO A 642 12.23 -2.73 23.88
CA PRO A 642 13.33 -3.68 23.68
C PRO A 642 14.45 -3.51 24.72
N THR A 643 15.21 -4.58 24.94
CA THR A 643 16.37 -4.58 25.83
C THR A 643 17.55 -3.82 25.20
N SER A 644 18.52 -3.34 25.99
CA SER A 644 19.72 -2.63 25.46
C SER A 644 20.54 -3.42 24.45
N TYR A 645 20.51 -4.75 24.52
CA TYR A 645 21.19 -5.64 23.58
C TYR A 645 20.36 -5.95 22.32
N GLY A 646 19.18 -5.36 22.15
CA GLY A 646 18.43 -5.41 20.88
C GLY A 646 17.42 -6.55 20.74
N LYS A 647 16.99 -7.16 21.85
CA LYS A 647 15.93 -8.18 21.83
C LYS A 647 14.58 -7.61 22.26
N ILE A 648 13.53 -8.01 21.56
CA ILE A 648 12.16 -7.89 22.05
C ILE A 648 11.98 -8.98 23.12
N ALA A 649 11.62 -8.59 24.35
CA ALA A 649 11.48 -9.57 25.42
C ALA A 649 10.37 -10.59 25.09
N PRO A 650 10.52 -11.88 25.45
CA PRO A 650 9.55 -12.92 25.08
C PRO A 650 8.10 -12.62 25.46
N ILE A 651 7.86 -11.89 26.55
CA ILE A 651 6.51 -11.50 26.97
C ILE A 651 5.85 -10.51 25.99
N PHE A 652 6.62 -9.57 25.41
CA PHE A 652 6.14 -8.67 24.37
C PHE A 652 5.87 -9.44 23.09
N GLU A 653 6.81 -10.28 22.66
CA GLU A 653 6.64 -11.12 21.46
C GLU A 653 5.42 -12.04 21.58
N GLU A 654 5.22 -12.67 22.73
CA GLU A 654 4.05 -13.51 23.01
C GLU A 654 2.75 -12.73 22.80
N ARG A 655 2.61 -11.53 23.41
CA ARG A 655 1.40 -10.69 23.26
C ARG A 655 1.19 -10.26 21.81
N LEU A 656 2.25 -9.88 21.11
CA LEU A 656 2.20 -9.51 19.71
C LEU A 656 1.73 -10.68 18.83
N ARG A 657 2.30 -11.88 19.00
CA ARG A 657 1.90 -13.07 18.22
C ARG A 657 0.49 -13.56 18.56
N GLN A 658 0.08 -13.46 19.82
CA GLN A 658 -1.29 -13.75 20.24
C GLN A 658 -2.28 -12.79 19.56
N MET A 659 -1.98 -11.49 19.58
CA MET A 659 -2.75 -10.48 18.85
C MET A 659 -2.83 -10.79 17.35
N GLY A 660 -1.72 -11.12 16.70
CA GLY A 660 -1.71 -11.45 15.27
C GLY A 660 -2.50 -12.73 14.93
N SER A 661 -2.45 -13.73 15.81
CA SER A 661 -3.26 -14.95 15.66
C SER A 661 -4.76 -14.64 15.72
N TRP A 662 -5.17 -13.74 16.62
CA TRP A 662 -6.56 -13.26 16.70
C TRP A 662 -6.97 -12.44 15.47
N LEU A 663 -6.10 -11.56 14.98
CA LEU A 663 -6.34 -10.73 13.79
C LEU A 663 -6.39 -11.53 12.49
N LYS A 664 -5.70 -12.67 12.41
CA LYS A 664 -5.81 -13.58 11.27
C LYS A 664 -7.23 -14.13 11.09
N VAL A 665 -7.97 -14.28 12.19
CA VAL A 665 -9.35 -14.76 12.20
C VAL A 665 -10.36 -13.62 12.10
N ASN A 666 -10.15 -12.56 12.89
CA ASN A 666 -11.14 -11.51 13.12
C ASN A 666 -10.80 -10.18 12.43
N GLY A 667 -9.72 -10.13 11.65
CA GLY A 667 -9.18 -8.90 11.07
C GLY A 667 -10.13 -8.17 10.13
N GLU A 668 -11.07 -8.88 9.48
CA GLU A 668 -12.13 -8.26 8.66
C GLU A 668 -12.98 -7.26 9.47
N ALA A 669 -13.16 -7.51 10.77
CA ALA A 669 -13.92 -6.62 11.65
C ALA A 669 -13.11 -5.41 12.16
N ILE A 670 -11.80 -5.38 11.86
CA ILE A 670 -10.87 -4.36 12.33
C ILE A 670 -10.35 -3.55 11.14
N TYR A 671 -9.56 -4.15 10.25
CA TYR A 671 -8.93 -3.46 9.13
C TYR A 671 -9.97 -2.90 8.17
N SER A 672 -9.74 -1.67 7.71
CA SER A 672 -10.65 -0.93 6.83
C SER A 672 -12.09 -0.75 7.34
N SER A 673 -12.40 -1.18 8.58
CA SER A 673 -13.71 -1.00 9.17
C SER A 673 -13.95 0.46 9.54
N ILE A 674 -15.23 0.82 9.67
CA ILE A 674 -15.67 2.13 10.13
C ILE A 674 -16.51 2.00 11.41
N PRO A 675 -16.57 3.04 12.26
CA PRO A 675 -17.49 3.07 13.39
C PRO A 675 -18.92 2.84 12.93
N TRP A 676 -19.62 1.91 13.58
CA TRP A 676 -21.06 1.76 13.37
C TRP A 676 -21.84 2.83 14.15
N LYS A 677 -23.15 2.98 13.91
CA LYS A 677 -23.96 4.02 14.58
C LYS A 677 -23.93 3.93 16.11
N TYR A 678 -23.87 2.72 16.66
CA TYR A 678 -23.64 2.46 18.07
C TYR A 678 -22.24 1.86 18.22
N GLN A 679 -21.38 2.41 19.07
CA GLN A 679 -20.04 1.88 19.28
C GLN A 679 -20.03 0.75 20.32
N ASN A 680 -20.74 0.93 21.43
CA ASN A 680 -20.95 -0.08 22.48
C ASN A 680 -22.42 -0.50 22.52
N ASP A 681 -22.70 -1.76 22.84
CA ASP A 681 -24.06 -2.24 22.84
C ASP A 681 -24.93 -1.64 23.96
N THR A 682 -26.22 -1.57 23.65
CA THR A 682 -27.21 -0.97 24.55
C THR A 682 -27.62 -1.89 25.70
N ILE A 683 -27.43 -3.22 25.55
CA ILE A 683 -27.74 -4.23 26.58
C ILE A 683 -26.45 -4.88 27.09
N ASN A 684 -25.65 -5.46 26.19
CA ASN A 684 -24.45 -6.20 26.54
C ASN A 684 -23.21 -5.30 26.46
N LYS A 685 -22.81 -4.70 27.59
CA LYS A 685 -21.66 -3.77 27.65
C LYS A 685 -20.31 -4.37 27.24
N ASN A 686 -20.20 -5.69 27.14
CA ASN A 686 -19.01 -6.37 26.63
C ASN A 686 -18.99 -6.51 25.10
N VAL A 687 -19.99 -5.97 24.39
CA VAL A 687 -20.08 -5.98 22.93
C VAL A 687 -19.80 -4.60 22.37
N TRP A 688 -18.88 -4.54 21.42
CA TRP A 688 -18.54 -3.35 20.65
C TRP A 688 -18.75 -3.60 19.17
N TYR A 689 -19.07 -2.54 18.43
CA TYR A 689 -19.43 -2.65 17.02
C TYR A 689 -18.49 -1.90 16.10
N THR A 690 -18.27 -2.50 14.94
CA THR A 690 -17.72 -1.85 13.74
C THR A 690 -18.62 -2.22 12.55
N SER A 691 -18.43 -1.56 11.42
CA SER A 691 -19.11 -1.89 10.17
C SER A 691 -18.09 -1.98 9.04
N SER A 692 -18.38 -2.82 8.04
CA SER A 692 -17.58 -2.85 6.82
C SER A 692 -17.65 -1.51 6.10
N LYS A 693 -16.60 -1.14 5.36
CA LYS A 693 -16.52 0.14 4.65
C LYS A 693 -17.69 0.39 3.70
N ASP A 694 -18.17 -0.67 3.05
CA ASP A 694 -19.33 -0.68 2.15
C ASP A 694 -20.69 -0.78 2.88
N LYS A 695 -20.68 -0.84 4.21
CA LYS A 695 -21.85 -0.94 5.10
C LYS A 695 -22.73 -2.17 4.88
N GLN A 696 -22.20 -3.22 4.25
CA GLN A 696 -22.90 -4.48 4.08
C GLN A 696 -22.95 -5.31 5.37
N PHE A 697 -21.91 -5.19 6.21
CA PHE A 697 -21.76 -5.99 7.42
C PHE A 697 -21.65 -5.12 8.66
N VAL A 698 -22.23 -5.60 9.75
CA VAL A 698 -21.98 -5.09 11.11
C VAL A 698 -21.29 -6.20 11.89
N TYR A 699 -20.17 -5.88 12.51
CA TYR A 699 -19.41 -6.81 13.34
C TYR A 699 -19.67 -6.51 14.80
N ALA A 700 -20.07 -7.52 15.56
CA ALA A 700 -20.31 -7.44 17.00
C ALA A 700 -19.19 -8.20 17.73
N SER A 701 -18.21 -7.45 18.24
CA SER A 701 -17.04 -7.96 18.95
C SER A 701 -17.36 -8.15 20.43
N LEU A 702 -17.44 -9.40 20.87
CA LEU A 702 -17.68 -9.82 22.25
C LEU A 702 -16.35 -10.01 22.99
N LEU A 703 -16.12 -9.20 24.02
CA LEU A 703 -14.86 -9.18 24.79
C LEU A 703 -14.72 -10.31 25.81
N SER A 704 -15.82 -10.94 26.19
CA SER A 704 -15.81 -12.07 27.12
C SER A 704 -16.97 -13.01 26.80
N TRP A 705 -16.67 -14.31 26.77
CA TRP A 705 -17.70 -15.32 26.58
C TRP A 705 -18.40 -15.56 27.92
N PRO A 706 -19.71 -15.32 28.02
CA PRO A 706 -20.46 -15.62 29.23
C PRO A 706 -20.46 -17.13 29.53
N SER A 707 -20.10 -17.49 30.76
CA SER A 707 -20.14 -18.87 31.24
C SER A 707 -21.57 -19.42 31.24
N ASP A 708 -21.74 -20.68 30.82
CA ASP A 708 -23.02 -21.42 30.91
C ASP A 708 -24.25 -20.74 30.29
N THR A 709 -24.08 -20.02 29.18
CA THR A 709 -25.21 -19.52 28.39
C THR A 709 -25.39 -20.29 27.08
N THR A 710 -26.64 -20.48 26.69
CA THR A 710 -27.03 -20.92 25.35
C THR A 710 -27.35 -19.76 24.44
N GLU A 711 -27.36 -18.52 24.94
CA GLU A 711 -27.81 -17.35 24.18
C GLU A 711 -26.96 -16.08 24.42
N ILE A 712 -26.76 -15.30 23.38
CA ILE A 712 -26.13 -13.96 23.42
C ILE A 712 -27.12 -12.91 22.93
N THR A 713 -27.37 -11.90 23.76
CA THR A 713 -28.27 -10.79 23.42
C THR A 713 -27.48 -9.57 22.96
N LEU A 714 -27.82 -9.07 21.78
CA LEU A 714 -27.37 -7.80 21.20
C LEU A 714 -28.54 -6.81 21.24
N GLY A 715 -28.39 -5.64 21.84
CA GLY A 715 -29.49 -4.68 22.00
C GLY A 715 -29.64 -3.66 20.86
N ALA A 716 -28.53 -3.27 20.24
CA ALA A 716 -28.50 -2.21 19.22
C ALA A 716 -28.96 -2.64 17.81
N PRO A 717 -28.66 -3.86 17.32
CA PRO A 717 -29.09 -4.30 15.98
C PRO A 717 -30.59 -4.60 15.91
N VAL A 718 -31.23 -4.18 14.82
CA VAL A 718 -32.59 -4.55 14.42
C VAL A 718 -32.48 -5.48 13.24
N SER A 719 -33.01 -6.69 13.40
CA SER A 719 -33.02 -7.72 12.39
C SER A 719 -34.16 -7.56 11.39
N SER A 720 -33.99 -8.19 10.22
CA SER A 720 -35.00 -8.34 9.18
C SER A 720 -35.17 -9.82 8.84
N THR A 721 -36.14 -10.15 7.98
CA THR A 721 -36.36 -11.53 7.52
C THR A 721 -35.18 -12.10 6.71
N SER A 722 -34.30 -11.24 6.19
CA SER A 722 -33.08 -11.63 5.48
C SER A 722 -31.81 -11.56 6.34
N THR A 723 -31.92 -11.27 7.64
CA THR A 723 -30.76 -11.20 8.53
C THR A 723 -30.07 -12.55 8.66
N ARG A 724 -28.75 -12.52 8.49
CA ARG A 724 -27.87 -13.67 8.71
C ARG A 724 -26.85 -13.32 9.79
N VAL A 725 -26.60 -14.28 10.67
CA VAL A 725 -25.64 -14.17 11.77
C VAL A 725 -24.65 -15.30 11.64
N THR A 726 -23.36 -14.98 11.60
CA THR A 726 -22.27 -15.97 11.59
C THR A 726 -21.23 -15.59 12.64
N LEU A 727 -20.43 -16.55 13.08
CA LEU A 727 -19.30 -16.33 13.98
C LEU A 727 -18.00 -16.50 13.20
N LEU A 728 -17.15 -15.48 13.17
CA LEU A 728 -15.87 -15.56 12.48
C LEU A 728 -14.98 -16.63 13.13
N GLY A 729 -14.29 -17.42 12.30
CA GLY A 729 -13.43 -18.52 12.75
C GLY A 729 -14.17 -19.74 13.31
N SER A 730 -15.46 -19.90 12.98
CA SER A 730 -16.25 -21.08 13.31
C SER A 730 -16.68 -21.84 12.06
N ASP A 731 -16.60 -23.17 12.10
CA ASP A 731 -17.15 -24.06 11.05
C ASP A 731 -18.66 -24.25 11.18
N VAL A 732 -19.26 -23.72 12.26
CA VAL A 732 -20.72 -23.70 12.42
C VAL A 732 -21.28 -22.71 11.42
N GLY A 733 -22.19 -23.18 10.57
CA GLY A 733 -22.91 -22.34 9.59
C GLY A 733 -23.72 -21.21 10.25
N PRO A 734 -24.60 -20.53 9.49
CA PRO A 734 -25.41 -19.45 10.03
C PRO A 734 -26.10 -19.84 11.34
N LEU A 735 -25.91 -19.01 12.38
CA LEU A 735 -26.44 -19.25 13.72
C LEU A 735 -27.93 -18.95 13.74
N ASN A 736 -28.66 -19.75 14.53
CA ASN A 736 -30.06 -19.46 14.82
C ASN A 736 -30.14 -18.19 15.67
N TRP A 737 -31.11 -17.35 15.37
CA TRP A 737 -31.36 -16.12 16.13
C TRP A 737 -32.85 -15.80 16.12
N ARG A 738 -33.28 -14.98 17.07
CA ARG A 738 -34.63 -14.39 17.09
C ARG A 738 -34.57 -12.91 17.45
N SER A 739 -35.57 -12.15 16.99
CA SER A 739 -35.71 -10.76 17.41
C SER A 739 -36.02 -10.68 18.90
N ALA A 740 -35.33 -9.81 19.63
CA ALA A 740 -35.58 -9.57 21.06
C ALA A 740 -36.85 -8.73 21.28
N SER A 741 -37.18 -7.83 20.36
CA SER A 741 -38.40 -7.01 20.36
C SER A 741 -38.66 -6.39 18.99
N GLU A 742 -39.89 -5.94 18.73
CA GLU A 742 -40.23 -5.16 17.52
C GLU A 742 -39.43 -3.85 17.40
N SER A 743 -39.01 -3.30 18.54
CA SER A 743 -38.22 -2.07 18.61
C SER A 743 -36.71 -2.28 18.45
N GLY A 744 -36.25 -3.53 18.27
CA GLY A 744 -34.84 -3.90 18.09
C GLY A 744 -34.31 -4.93 19.08
N GLY A 745 -33.08 -5.36 18.81
CA GLY A 745 -32.33 -6.37 19.54
C GLY A 745 -32.38 -7.75 18.85
N ILE A 746 -31.29 -8.51 18.96
CA ILE A 746 -31.12 -9.85 18.42
C ILE A 746 -30.66 -10.77 19.55
N ILE A 747 -31.33 -11.91 19.72
CA ILE A 747 -30.89 -13.00 20.61
C ILE A 747 -30.34 -14.11 19.73
N ILE A 748 -29.05 -14.40 19.84
CA ILE A 748 -28.31 -15.41 19.07
C ILE A 748 -28.22 -16.68 19.90
N ASP A 749 -28.64 -17.81 19.35
CA ASP A 749 -28.47 -19.13 19.94
C ASP A 749 -27.04 -19.63 19.69
N VAL A 750 -26.30 -19.82 20.77
CA VAL A 750 -24.91 -20.28 20.80
C VAL A 750 -24.76 -21.68 21.40
N SER A 751 -25.87 -22.40 21.63
CA SER A 751 -25.86 -23.74 22.25
C SER A 751 -25.03 -24.77 21.47
N ASN A 752 -24.94 -24.62 20.14
CA ASN A 752 -24.16 -25.50 19.28
C ASN A 752 -22.67 -25.09 19.15
N ILE A 753 -22.26 -23.98 19.77
CA ILE A 753 -20.88 -23.51 19.73
C ILE A 753 -20.08 -24.17 20.84
N LYS A 754 -19.08 -24.95 20.45
CA LYS A 754 -18.08 -25.50 21.36
C LYS A 754 -16.91 -24.53 21.45
N ILE A 755 -16.86 -23.74 22.52
CA ILE A 755 -15.87 -22.67 22.69
C ILE A 755 -14.42 -23.14 22.49
N TYR A 756 -14.08 -24.34 22.97
CA TYR A 756 -12.76 -24.96 22.83
C TYR A 756 -12.39 -25.40 21.40
N SER A 757 -13.33 -25.29 20.46
CA SER A 757 -13.09 -25.59 19.04
C SER A 757 -13.03 -24.33 18.18
N LEU A 758 -13.22 -23.14 18.77
CA LEU A 758 -13.12 -21.88 18.05
C LEU A 758 -11.66 -21.55 17.76
N ALA A 759 -11.39 -20.93 16.62
CA ALA A 759 -10.06 -20.47 16.26
C ALA A 759 -9.58 -19.26 17.10
N SER A 760 -10.42 -18.73 17.99
CA SER A 760 -10.16 -17.54 18.81
C SER A 760 -10.42 -17.83 20.28
N ASP A 761 -9.47 -17.47 21.15
CA ASP A 761 -9.47 -17.83 22.57
C ASP A 761 -9.86 -16.68 23.52
N TRP A 762 -9.82 -15.43 23.06
CA TRP A 762 -9.84 -14.25 23.96
C TRP A 762 -10.99 -13.28 23.70
N ALA A 763 -11.41 -13.13 22.45
CA ALA A 763 -12.54 -12.31 22.03
C ALA A 763 -13.14 -12.88 20.75
N TRP A 764 -14.43 -12.67 20.52
CA TRP A 764 -15.19 -13.34 19.45
C TRP A 764 -15.98 -12.32 18.65
N VAL A 765 -16.12 -12.54 17.34
CA VAL A 765 -16.78 -11.57 16.46
C VAL A 765 -17.94 -12.22 15.71
N PHE A 766 -19.15 -11.74 15.98
CA PHE A 766 -20.31 -12.08 15.16
C PHE A 766 -20.37 -11.15 13.95
N LYS A 767 -20.51 -11.72 12.76
CA LYS A 767 -20.77 -10.99 11.51
C LYS A 767 -22.27 -11.00 11.22
N LEU A 768 -22.86 -9.82 11.15
CA LEU A 768 -24.30 -9.60 10.95
C LEU A 768 -24.55 -9.01 9.56
N GLU A 769 -25.43 -9.65 8.80
CA GLU A 769 -25.89 -9.18 7.48
C GLU A 769 -27.32 -8.64 7.59
N ASN A 770 -27.67 -7.64 6.78
CA ASN A 770 -29.02 -7.09 6.66
C ASN A 770 -29.63 -6.64 8.01
N VAL A 771 -28.82 -6.00 8.86
CA VAL A 771 -29.27 -5.39 10.13
C VAL A 771 -29.26 -3.88 10.04
N THR A 772 -30.18 -3.24 10.73
CA THR A 772 -30.23 -1.77 10.87
C THR A 772 -30.06 -1.36 12.33
N PRO A 773 -29.55 -0.16 12.63
CA PRO A 773 -29.42 0.27 14.00
C PRO A 773 -30.80 0.67 14.57
N LYS A 774 -31.03 0.39 15.86
CA LYS A 774 -32.23 0.82 16.58
C LYS A 774 -32.52 2.32 16.38
N GLN A 775 -33.77 2.66 16.10
CA GLN A 775 -34.18 4.05 15.95
C GLN A 775 -34.37 4.67 17.35
N THR A 776 -33.64 5.75 17.63
CA THR A 776 -33.93 6.61 18.78
C THR A 776 -35.11 7.49 18.40
N HIS A 777 -36.29 7.27 18.97
CA HIS A 777 -37.39 8.23 18.88
C HIS A 777 -36.88 9.58 19.43
N LYS A 778 -36.74 10.59 18.57
CA LYS A 778 -36.64 11.98 19.03
C LYS A 778 -37.95 12.26 19.78
N LYS A 779 -37.88 12.44 21.10
CA LYS A 779 -38.92 13.20 21.80
C LYS A 779 -38.89 14.60 21.19
N HIS A 780 -39.85 14.90 20.34
CA HIS A 780 -40.26 16.28 20.16
C HIS A 780 -40.74 16.75 21.53
N ASN A 781 -39.92 17.55 22.21
CA ASN A 781 -40.43 18.44 23.25
C ASN A 781 -41.28 19.48 22.52
N GLU A 782 -42.54 19.14 22.26
CA GLU A 782 -43.61 20.10 22.36
C GLU A 782 -43.78 20.38 23.86
N ASP A 783 -43.14 21.44 24.33
CA ASP A 783 -43.67 22.19 25.47
C ASP A 783 -43.61 23.68 25.10
N SER A 784 -44.80 24.23 25.14
CA SER A 784 -45.26 25.58 24.83
C SER A 784 -44.81 26.66 25.81
N ASN A 785 -44.79 27.90 25.28
CA ASN A 785 -44.70 29.24 25.90
C ASN A 785 -43.32 29.85 26.10
#